data_AF-A0A388NT76-F1
#
_entry.id   AF-A0A388NT76-F1
#
_cell.length_a   1.000
_cell.length_b   1.000
_cell.length_c   1.000
_cell.angle_alpha   90.00
_cell.angle_beta   90.00
_cell.angle_gamma   90.00
#
_symmetry.space_group_name_H-M   'P 1'
#
loop_
_entity.id
_entity.type
_entity.pdbx_description
1 polymer ?
#
loop_
_entity_poly.entity_id
_entity_poly.type
_entity_poly.pdbx_seq_one_letter_code
_entity_poly.pdbx_strand_id
1 'polypeptide(L)'
;MTRIVECAAQLGRPAAGSWMESEFDFAAGDWFFERSANATLPACVFMEALLQPCGWLSSFMRDASAQTGDIFFRNLDGSQIWTDEVLPQTGTLRVRTELTSWSELGPMIITVFRVEARLAGKVIATMETSFGFFPGDAFENQAGLVPAAAEAEYFALPAAQSWQLRGSAAQALGAAGAALAGEPLLMLDRVTGWWPEAGAAQLGMLRAEKDVRAADWFFKAHFMQDPVQPGSLGIEALLQALQCAMRLRGVGAQWGAGARFEPVALGVPLTWKYRGQVVPANQLITTLVELVRIDEDPADAITVHARGSLWVDGKKIYDAPALAMRVRAGSAAPAGSGSVEKEFSLALTPWLHDHRPSFTAAVIPLTVMLDELAAAGAAGAGGAKLVELGAFVPARWLACAQAETLKLRLTAAQGSAGSTTTAQLAVWRAAKRAQLSRYDEVGATTLKWAAQYGTPPTALAALAAPLVPSPYESGETTHGPAFQVLRELRRSAAGASALLDAGAGSVPVGFIHPALLDGCTHAVPLSRLAEWFPLVGARWNGLPRGVQRVQFYGPTPVQGVVRCEIRPQAQAHGSAPPVIYVQFIVGAAVWCDLTLEFTLLDALPFAGAPFAARRAFVRREAYAPMRFSSTDGSQSTGSEEEMARYQWMPGQLETIFGLPAPLALPELTAAITAKEHVAHALRVHPAAVALNAAHTQATSAHFPLQAWPVSVRNTGGQVQVQAAGDAQWLPTSGANLFHGEFLDDLSLALRSNYVRHFRLAEPALLAALHGRPFVICSNHQTAVESMLLTDMFVRWSGLPMTTVTRTEHAASWMGRLTDFLWRQPGRSVAVNPQLLFARERPEAFLDLMAAYSAAQAATPHSLHLHVEGEQATSSRQRVQRMSAVVIDLALELQLPILPLRFSGGLPLQPLAEICSFPFDFGRQDYTVGRPLLPEELRSMPRPKAAELVVAAINAIDVEEQPLPGVPGRSAALAAFCAQHGATEIQAAVILALRTLAAPSASTRSILDFPAHGSAGVVAAPAELAWHREVAQWLWGADERSQREADEWKRTARM
;
A
#
# COMPACT_ATOMS: atom_id res chain seq x y z
N MET A 1 -29.18 -8.24 -5.93
CA MET A 1 -27.74 -8.06 -6.20
C MET A 1 -27.19 -6.91 -5.36
N THR A 2 -26.08 -7.11 -4.62
CA THR A 2 -25.50 -6.08 -3.71
C THR A 2 -24.33 -5.33 -4.35
N ARG A 3 -23.44 -6.02 -5.08
CA ARG A 3 -22.31 -5.41 -5.82
C ARG A 3 -21.77 -6.32 -6.92
N ILE A 4 -21.00 -5.73 -7.83
CA ILE A 4 -20.21 -6.45 -8.85
C ILE A 4 -18.76 -6.49 -8.36
N VAL A 5 -18.15 -7.68 -8.38
CA VAL A 5 -16.78 -7.88 -7.91
C VAL A 5 -15.79 -7.97 -9.07
N GLU A 6 -16.23 -8.49 -10.21
CA GLU A 6 -15.42 -8.62 -11.41
C GLU A 6 -16.33 -8.57 -12.64
N CYS A 7 -15.85 -7.96 -13.72
CA CYS A 7 -16.59 -7.85 -14.97
C CYS A 7 -15.62 -7.97 -16.14
N ALA A 8 -15.83 -8.98 -16.98
CA ALA A 8 -15.13 -9.20 -18.24
C ALA A 8 -16.12 -8.96 -19.40
N ALA A 9 -16.57 -7.71 -19.52
CA ALA A 9 -17.44 -7.23 -20.58
C ALA A 9 -17.03 -5.79 -20.96
N GLN A 10 -17.36 -5.37 -22.18
CA GLN A 10 -17.11 -3.99 -22.64
C GLN A 10 -18.43 -3.20 -22.68
N LEU A 11 -18.41 -2.00 -22.12
CA LEU A 11 -19.55 -1.08 -22.13
C LEU A 11 -19.95 -0.78 -23.58
N GLY A 12 -21.24 -0.92 -23.89
CA GLY A 12 -21.79 -0.65 -25.22
C GLY A 12 -21.34 -1.62 -26.33
N ARG A 13 -20.74 -2.77 -25.98
CA ARG A 13 -20.31 -3.79 -26.94
C ARG A 13 -20.82 -5.17 -26.53
N PRO A 14 -21.98 -5.60 -27.05
CA PRO A 14 -22.51 -6.94 -26.79
C PRO A 14 -21.61 -8.02 -27.42
N ALA A 15 -21.20 -8.98 -26.60
CA ALA A 15 -20.40 -10.12 -27.07
C ALA A 15 -20.71 -11.37 -26.26
N ALA A 16 -21.06 -12.47 -26.95
CA ALA A 16 -21.16 -13.80 -26.34
C ALA A 16 -19.81 -14.19 -25.69
N GLY A 17 -19.86 -14.87 -24.55
CA GLY A 17 -18.71 -15.16 -23.70
C GLY A 17 -18.35 -14.05 -22.71
N SER A 18 -18.99 -12.87 -22.81
CA SER A 18 -18.86 -11.83 -21.78
C SER A 18 -19.46 -12.34 -20.47
N TRP A 19 -18.79 -12.04 -19.36
CA TRP A 19 -19.22 -12.51 -18.04
C TRP A 19 -18.97 -11.48 -16.95
N MET A 20 -19.66 -11.66 -15.83
CA MET A 20 -19.38 -10.93 -14.60
C MET A 20 -19.58 -11.81 -13.37
N GLU A 21 -18.96 -11.42 -12.27
CA GLU A 21 -19.22 -11.97 -10.94
C GLU A 21 -19.82 -10.88 -10.04
N SER A 22 -20.89 -11.23 -9.34
CA SER A 22 -21.58 -10.35 -8.40
C SER A 22 -21.74 -11.02 -7.04
N GLU A 23 -21.97 -10.21 -6.02
CA GLU A 23 -22.27 -10.66 -4.67
C GLU A 23 -23.67 -10.22 -4.28
N PHE A 24 -24.40 -11.13 -3.63
CA PHE A 24 -25.64 -10.86 -2.91
C PHE A 24 -25.40 -11.10 -1.42
N ASP A 25 -25.28 -9.99 -0.68
CA ASP A 25 -25.16 -10.00 0.77
C ASP A 25 -26.56 -10.01 1.38
N PHE A 26 -26.73 -10.78 2.44
CA PHE A 26 -27.90 -10.78 3.31
C PHE A 26 -27.47 -10.86 4.77
N ALA A 27 -28.32 -10.36 5.66
CA ALA A 27 -28.14 -10.43 7.09
C ALA A 27 -29.05 -11.49 7.70
N ALA A 28 -28.61 -12.10 8.82
CA ALA A 28 -29.41 -13.11 9.52
C ALA A 28 -30.79 -12.59 9.96
N GLY A 29 -30.92 -11.28 10.16
CA GLY A 29 -32.16 -10.60 10.55
C GLY A 29 -32.98 -10.05 9.37
N ASP A 30 -32.63 -10.36 8.12
CA ASP A 30 -33.43 -9.91 6.99
C ASP A 30 -34.83 -10.54 7.04
N TRP A 31 -35.85 -9.70 6.84
CA TRP A 31 -37.26 -10.06 7.03
C TRP A 31 -37.69 -11.30 6.26
N PHE A 32 -37.09 -11.57 5.09
CA PHE A 32 -37.45 -12.73 4.29
C PHE A 32 -37.03 -14.06 4.91
N PHE A 33 -36.01 -14.11 5.79
CA PHE A 33 -35.71 -15.32 6.57
C PHE A 33 -36.78 -15.56 7.63
N GLU A 34 -37.20 -14.52 8.36
CA GLU A 34 -38.25 -14.59 9.38
C GLU A 34 -39.61 -14.99 8.78
N ARG A 35 -39.93 -14.48 7.58
CA ARG A 35 -41.19 -14.77 6.89
C ARG A 35 -41.18 -16.05 6.07
N SER A 36 -40.01 -16.65 5.85
CA SER A 36 -39.92 -17.99 5.28
C SER A 36 -40.41 -19.02 6.30
N ALA A 37 -40.99 -20.13 5.84
CA ALA A 37 -41.52 -21.15 6.73
C ALA A 37 -40.43 -21.82 7.61
N ASN A 38 -39.17 -21.86 7.16
CA ASN A 38 -38.12 -22.71 7.74
C ASN A 38 -36.77 -21.99 7.91
N ALA A 39 -36.78 -20.65 8.00
CA ALA A 39 -35.58 -19.81 8.15
C ALA A 39 -34.52 -20.03 7.05
N THR A 40 -34.93 -20.40 5.84
CA THR A 40 -34.07 -20.52 4.66
C THR A 40 -34.33 -19.39 3.69
N LEU A 41 -33.37 -19.05 2.83
CA LEU A 41 -33.61 -18.06 1.78
C LEU A 41 -34.78 -18.55 0.89
N PRO A 42 -35.87 -17.79 0.72
CA PRO A 42 -37.02 -18.24 -0.08
C PRO A 42 -36.67 -18.28 -1.58
N ALA A 43 -37.35 -19.14 -2.33
CA ALA A 43 -37.02 -19.39 -3.73
C ALA A 43 -37.09 -18.12 -4.58
N CYS A 44 -38.08 -17.25 -4.36
CA CYS A 44 -38.16 -15.97 -5.08
C CYS A 44 -36.92 -15.08 -4.90
N VAL A 45 -36.42 -14.93 -3.66
CA VAL A 45 -35.25 -14.10 -3.37
C VAL A 45 -33.99 -14.72 -3.95
N PHE A 46 -33.85 -16.05 -3.85
CA PHE A 46 -32.73 -16.76 -4.46
C PHE A 46 -32.72 -16.60 -5.98
N MET A 47 -33.86 -16.80 -6.64
CA MET A 47 -33.97 -16.60 -8.10
C MET A 47 -33.63 -15.16 -8.49
N GLU A 48 -34.15 -14.15 -7.78
CA GLU A 48 -33.82 -12.75 -8.09
C GLU A 48 -32.34 -12.42 -7.88
N ALA A 49 -31.68 -13.03 -6.90
CA ALA A 49 -30.24 -12.88 -6.71
C ALA A 49 -29.44 -13.40 -7.92
N LEU A 50 -29.95 -14.42 -8.61
CA LEU A 50 -29.36 -15.01 -9.81
C LEU A 50 -29.77 -14.28 -11.11
N LEU A 51 -31.00 -13.74 -11.18
CA LEU A 51 -31.58 -13.14 -12.38
C LEU A 51 -31.20 -11.66 -12.57
N GLN A 52 -31.08 -10.88 -11.51
CA GLN A 52 -30.70 -9.46 -11.59
C GLN A 52 -29.34 -9.21 -12.27
N PRO A 53 -28.30 -10.02 -11.98
CA PRO A 53 -27.03 -9.97 -12.70
C PRO A 53 -27.16 -10.04 -14.23
N CYS A 54 -28.08 -10.85 -14.74
CA CYS A 54 -28.34 -10.98 -16.19
C CYS A 54 -28.85 -9.65 -16.78
N GLY A 55 -29.78 -8.99 -16.10
CA GLY A 55 -30.32 -7.70 -16.52
C GLY A 55 -29.27 -6.58 -16.48
N TRP A 56 -28.43 -6.56 -15.45
CA TRP A 56 -27.34 -5.60 -15.36
C TRP A 56 -26.33 -5.81 -16.49
N LEU A 57 -25.84 -7.04 -16.67
CA LEU A 57 -24.82 -7.36 -17.69
C LEU A 57 -25.32 -7.01 -19.09
N SER A 58 -26.56 -7.40 -19.40
CA SER A 58 -27.21 -7.05 -20.67
C SER A 58 -27.27 -5.54 -20.91
N SER A 59 -27.65 -4.79 -19.88
CA SER A 59 -27.80 -3.33 -19.97
C SER A 59 -26.45 -2.64 -20.07
N PHE A 60 -25.43 -3.14 -19.37
CA PHE A 60 -24.06 -2.62 -19.42
C PHE A 60 -23.44 -2.78 -20.82
N MET A 61 -23.68 -3.90 -21.49
CA MET A 61 -23.13 -4.13 -22.83
C MET A 61 -23.93 -3.45 -23.94
N ARG A 62 -25.13 -2.95 -23.66
CA ARG A 62 -25.98 -2.32 -24.68
C ARG A 62 -25.52 -0.90 -24.99
N ASP A 63 -25.49 -0.53 -26.28
CA ASP A 63 -25.31 0.86 -26.69
C ASP A 63 -26.63 1.63 -26.51
N ALA A 64 -26.67 2.53 -25.51
CA ALA A 64 -27.84 3.35 -25.23
C ALA A 64 -28.08 4.45 -26.28
N SER A 65 -27.07 4.82 -27.07
CA SER A 65 -27.17 5.91 -28.06
C SER A 65 -27.94 5.52 -29.32
N ALA A 66 -28.05 4.22 -29.60
CA ALA A 66 -28.79 3.67 -30.74
C ALA A 66 -30.32 3.61 -30.50
N GLN A 67 -30.81 4.03 -29.34
CA GLN A 67 -32.19 3.82 -28.91
C GLN A 67 -33.06 5.07 -29.11
N THR A 68 -34.22 4.90 -29.74
CA THR A 68 -35.17 6.00 -30.07
C THR A 68 -36.43 6.05 -29.21
N GLY A 69 -36.63 5.10 -28.29
CA GLY A 69 -37.78 5.05 -27.37
C GLY A 69 -37.62 3.99 -26.26
N ASP A 70 -38.55 3.92 -25.31
CA ASP A 70 -38.46 3.02 -24.13
C ASP A 70 -38.52 1.53 -24.49
N ILE A 71 -37.69 0.72 -23.83
CA ILE A 71 -37.70 -0.75 -23.92
C ILE A 71 -37.68 -1.38 -22.54
N PHE A 72 -38.40 -2.48 -22.41
CA PHE A 72 -38.66 -3.16 -21.15
C PHE A 72 -37.98 -4.53 -21.12
N PHE A 73 -37.37 -4.86 -19.99
CA PHE A 73 -36.62 -6.10 -19.81
C PHE A 73 -37.50 -7.17 -19.17
N ARG A 74 -37.61 -8.36 -19.78
CA ARG A 74 -38.45 -9.46 -19.29
C ARG A 74 -37.70 -10.78 -19.33
N ASN A 75 -37.81 -11.56 -18.26
CA ASN A 75 -37.41 -12.97 -18.29
C ASN A 75 -38.40 -13.77 -19.13
N LEU A 76 -37.91 -14.74 -19.89
CA LEU A 76 -38.72 -15.52 -20.83
C LEU A 76 -38.78 -16.98 -20.41
N ASP A 77 -37.63 -17.65 -20.38
CA ASP A 77 -37.55 -19.08 -20.11
C ASP A 77 -36.36 -19.37 -19.21
N GLY A 78 -36.41 -20.46 -18.45
CA GLY A 78 -35.25 -20.88 -17.68
C GLY A 78 -35.40 -22.24 -17.03
N SER A 79 -34.24 -22.78 -16.64
CA SER A 79 -34.09 -24.01 -15.88
C SER A 79 -33.03 -23.80 -14.81
N GLN A 80 -33.29 -24.27 -13.60
CA GLN A 80 -32.43 -24.14 -12.44
C GLN A 80 -32.34 -25.46 -11.69
N ILE A 81 -31.14 -25.79 -11.20
CA ILE A 81 -30.93 -26.83 -10.18
C ILE A 81 -30.30 -26.16 -8.96
N TRP A 82 -30.90 -26.38 -7.78
CA TRP A 82 -30.44 -25.86 -6.50
C TRP A 82 -30.09 -27.03 -5.58
N THR A 83 -28.86 -27.13 -5.07
CA THR A 83 -28.35 -28.30 -4.34
C THR A 83 -28.25 -28.15 -2.83
N ASP A 84 -28.17 -26.93 -2.28
CA ASP A 84 -27.88 -26.70 -0.85
C ASP A 84 -28.70 -25.53 -0.25
N GLU A 85 -29.26 -25.68 0.94
CA GLU A 85 -29.98 -24.60 1.62
C GLU A 85 -29.08 -23.39 1.90
N VAL A 86 -29.63 -22.19 1.75
CA VAL A 86 -28.98 -20.93 2.17
C VAL A 86 -29.60 -20.50 3.50
N LEU A 87 -28.80 -20.52 4.56
CA LEU A 87 -29.24 -20.23 5.93
C LEU A 87 -28.88 -18.78 6.32
N PRO A 88 -29.48 -18.21 7.38
CA PRO A 88 -29.26 -16.81 7.75
C PRO A 88 -27.80 -16.50 8.13
N GLN A 89 -27.04 -17.53 8.52
CA GLN A 89 -25.64 -17.41 8.96
C GLN A 89 -24.62 -17.68 7.84
N THR A 90 -25.05 -18.07 6.63
CA THR A 90 -24.11 -18.51 5.59
C THR A 90 -23.43 -17.38 4.81
N GLY A 91 -23.81 -16.12 5.04
CA GLY A 91 -23.05 -14.96 4.57
C GLY A 91 -23.41 -14.51 3.15
N THR A 92 -22.42 -14.42 2.26
CA THR A 92 -22.57 -13.81 0.93
C THR A 92 -22.72 -14.87 -0.16
N LEU A 93 -23.73 -14.72 -1.01
CA LEU A 93 -23.88 -15.53 -2.22
C LEU A 93 -23.09 -14.88 -3.37
N ARG A 94 -22.12 -15.59 -3.93
CA ARG A 94 -21.41 -15.16 -5.15
C ARG A 94 -22.11 -15.71 -6.37
N VAL A 95 -22.36 -14.89 -7.37
CA VAL A 95 -23.08 -15.25 -8.59
C VAL A 95 -22.25 -14.88 -9.80
N ARG A 96 -21.81 -15.91 -10.53
CA ARG A 96 -21.16 -15.76 -11.83
C ARG A 96 -22.21 -15.85 -12.93
N THR A 97 -22.26 -14.84 -13.79
CA THR A 97 -23.22 -14.72 -14.88
C THR A 97 -22.47 -14.56 -16.19
N GLU A 98 -22.74 -15.45 -17.14
CA GLU A 98 -22.13 -15.48 -18.46
C GLU A 98 -23.21 -15.33 -19.53
N LEU A 99 -23.03 -14.37 -20.44
CA LEU A 99 -23.84 -14.22 -21.64
C LEU A 99 -23.42 -15.25 -22.68
N THR A 100 -24.31 -16.19 -23.01
CA THR A 100 -24.03 -17.23 -24.01
C THR A 100 -24.54 -16.88 -25.41
N SER A 101 -25.56 -16.02 -25.51
CA SER A 101 -26.12 -15.58 -26.79
C SER A 101 -26.70 -14.17 -26.71
N TRP A 102 -26.55 -13.42 -27.80
CA TRP A 102 -27.18 -12.11 -28.04
C TRP A 102 -27.75 -12.08 -29.46
N SER A 103 -29.04 -11.80 -29.61
CA SER A 103 -29.73 -11.79 -30.90
C SER A 103 -30.63 -10.57 -31.00
N GLU A 104 -30.54 -9.84 -32.10
CA GLU A 104 -31.38 -8.67 -32.38
C GLU A 104 -32.36 -9.00 -33.51
N LEU A 105 -33.64 -8.72 -33.30
CA LEU A 105 -34.72 -8.94 -34.25
C LEU A 105 -35.59 -7.68 -34.33
N GLY A 106 -35.19 -6.74 -35.19
CA GLY A 106 -35.83 -5.42 -35.26
C GLY A 106 -35.62 -4.65 -33.95
N PRO A 107 -36.69 -4.12 -33.30
CA PRO A 107 -36.56 -3.39 -32.03
C PRO A 107 -36.39 -4.31 -30.80
N MET A 108 -36.45 -5.63 -30.98
CA MET A 108 -36.35 -6.62 -29.90
C MET A 108 -34.96 -7.21 -29.81
N ILE A 109 -34.52 -7.48 -28.59
CA ILE A 109 -33.23 -8.12 -28.32
C ILE A 109 -33.49 -9.32 -27.42
N ILE A 110 -32.98 -10.49 -27.77
CA ILE A 110 -33.02 -11.71 -26.97
C ILE A 110 -31.61 -12.07 -26.50
N THR A 111 -31.50 -12.36 -25.21
CA THR A 111 -30.24 -12.71 -24.54
C THR A 111 -30.40 -14.04 -23.81
N VAL A 112 -29.33 -14.84 -23.79
CA VAL A 112 -29.31 -16.13 -23.09
C VAL A 112 -28.11 -16.17 -22.17
N PHE A 113 -28.30 -16.72 -20.97
CA PHE A 113 -27.31 -16.75 -19.90
C PHE A 113 -27.10 -18.14 -19.35
N ARG A 114 -25.88 -18.39 -18.91
CA ARG A 114 -25.54 -19.41 -17.92
C ARG A 114 -25.13 -18.71 -16.63
N VAL A 115 -25.66 -19.20 -15.51
CA VAL A 115 -25.45 -18.61 -14.18
C VAL A 115 -25.04 -19.70 -13.20
N GLU A 116 -24.05 -19.41 -12.37
CA GLU A 116 -23.57 -20.28 -11.31
C GLU A 116 -23.55 -19.50 -9.99
N ALA A 117 -24.14 -20.09 -8.94
CA ALA A 117 -24.15 -19.50 -7.61
C ALA A 117 -23.24 -20.29 -6.67
N ARG A 118 -22.36 -19.60 -5.95
CA ARG A 118 -21.42 -20.15 -5.00
C ARG A 118 -21.62 -19.59 -3.60
N LEU A 119 -21.47 -20.46 -2.61
CA LEU A 119 -21.50 -20.14 -1.19
C LEU A 119 -20.25 -20.72 -0.55
N ALA A 120 -19.43 -19.87 0.11
CA ALA A 120 -18.12 -20.27 0.65
C ALA A 120 -17.25 -21.08 -0.35
N GLY A 121 -17.27 -20.68 -1.63
CA GLY A 121 -16.52 -21.33 -2.71
C GLY A 121 -17.15 -22.59 -3.31
N LYS A 122 -18.17 -23.19 -2.67
CA LYS A 122 -18.92 -24.34 -3.20
C LYS A 122 -20.02 -23.88 -4.15
N VAL A 123 -20.14 -24.51 -5.32
CA VAL A 123 -21.29 -24.30 -6.22
C VAL A 123 -22.54 -24.92 -5.60
N ILE A 124 -23.58 -24.10 -5.42
CA ILE A 124 -24.85 -24.51 -4.81
C ILE A 124 -26.05 -24.40 -5.76
N ALA A 125 -25.90 -23.71 -6.89
CA ALA A 125 -26.92 -23.71 -7.93
C ALA A 125 -26.33 -23.41 -9.31
N THR A 126 -26.97 -23.95 -10.33
CA THR A 126 -26.73 -23.66 -11.74
C THR A 126 -28.05 -23.31 -12.41
N MET A 127 -28.03 -22.32 -13.29
CA MET A 127 -29.21 -21.85 -14.01
C MET A 127 -28.86 -21.53 -15.46
N GLU A 128 -29.73 -21.91 -16.38
CA GLU A 128 -29.74 -21.42 -17.76
C GLU A 128 -31.04 -20.66 -17.99
N THR A 129 -30.97 -19.45 -18.54
CA THR A 129 -32.17 -18.60 -18.69
C THR A 129 -32.05 -17.62 -19.85
N SER A 130 -33.18 -17.19 -20.39
CA SER A 130 -33.28 -16.20 -21.45
C SER A 130 -34.08 -14.97 -21.03
N PHE A 131 -33.70 -13.82 -21.57
CA PHE A 131 -34.38 -12.55 -21.37
C PHE A 131 -34.57 -11.83 -22.70
N GLY A 132 -35.56 -10.94 -22.75
CA GLY A 132 -35.77 -10.06 -23.88
C GLY A 132 -35.92 -8.60 -23.49
N PHE A 133 -35.45 -7.71 -24.37
CA PHE A 133 -35.83 -6.31 -24.41
C PHE A 133 -36.93 -6.12 -25.45
N PHE A 134 -38.04 -5.50 -25.02
CA PHE A 134 -39.22 -5.32 -25.86
C PHE A 134 -39.69 -3.86 -25.85
N PRO A 135 -40.10 -3.28 -26.98
CA PRO A 135 -40.79 -2.00 -26.99
C PRO A 135 -42.15 -2.08 -26.29
N GLY A 136 -42.69 -0.92 -25.88
CA GLY A 136 -43.95 -0.86 -25.12
C GLY A 136 -45.18 -1.44 -25.83
N ASP A 137 -45.26 -1.27 -27.15
CA ASP A 137 -46.35 -1.79 -27.99
C ASP A 137 -46.37 -3.34 -28.07
N ALA A 138 -45.23 -3.99 -27.87
CA ALA A 138 -45.13 -5.45 -27.78
C ALA A 138 -45.95 -6.04 -26.61
N PHE A 139 -46.39 -5.21 -25.67
CA PHE A 139 -47.19 -5.62 -24.51
C PHE A 139 -48.71 -5.44 -24.70
N GLU A 140 -49.16 -4.67 -25.69
CA GLU A 140 -50.59 -4.34 -25.86
C GLU A 140 -51.44 -5.56 -26.26
N ASN A 141 -50.86 -6.50 -27.03
CA ASN A 141 -51.57 -7.66 -27.60
C ASN A 141 -50.89 -9.01 -27.32
N GLN A 142 -50.36 -9.22 -26.11
CA GLN A 142 -49.75 -10.51 -25.78
C GLN A 142 -50.80 -11.63 -25.79
N ALA A 143 -50.58 -12.70 -26.56
CA ALA A 143 -51.51 -13.83 -26.65
C ALA A 143 -51.53 -14.73 -25.40
N GLY A 144 -50.44 -14.75 -24.62
CA GLY A 144 -50.31 -15.71 -23.52
C GLY A 144 -49.69 -17.04 -23.96
N LEU A 145 -49.74 -18.02 -23.06
CA LEU A 145 -49.45 -19.42 -23.37
C LEU A 145 -50.75 -20.14 -23.70
N VAL A 146 -50.67 -21.14 -24.59
CA VAL A 146 -51.83 -21.98 -24.90
C VAL A 146 -52.09 -22.93 -23.72
N PRO A 147 -53.30 -22.91 -23.12
CA PRO A 147 -53.66 -23.82 -22.04
C PRO A 147 -53.81 -25.26 -22.52
N ALA A 148 -53.38 -26.23 -21.72
CA ALA A 148 -53.76 -27.62 -21.93
C ALA A 148 -55.26 -27.82 -21.59
N ALA A 149 -55.90 -28.80 -22.22
CA ALA A 149 -57.33 -29.05 -22.05
C ALA A 149 -57.73 -29.27 -20.57
N ALA A 150 -56.93 -30.05 -19.84
CA ALA A 150 -57.14 -30.28 -18.40
C ALA A 150 -57.03 -28.99 -17.57
N GLU A 151 -56.06 -28.11 -17.89
CA GLU A 151 -55.90 -26.85 -17.17
C GLU A 151 -57.14 -25.95 -17.35
N ALA A 152 -57.67 -25.86 -18.58
CA ALA A 152 -58.87 -25.08 -18.87
C ALA A 152 -60.11 -25.63 -18.14
N GLU A 153 -60.23 -26.95 -18.03
CA GLU A 153 -61.30 -27.61 -17.27
C GLU A 153 -61.22 -27.26 -15.78
N TYR A 154 -60.07 -27.48 -15.13
CA TYR A 154 -59.91 -27.20 -13.70
C TYR A 154 -59.90 -25.71 -13.38
N PHE A 155 -59.50 -24.85 -14.32
CA PHE A 155 -59.64 -23.40 -14.19
C PHE A 155 -61.11 -23.01 -14.00
N ALA A 156 -62.03 -23.61 -14.76
CA ALA A 156 -63.45 -23.31 -14.73
C ALA A 156 -64.26 -24.13 -13.71
N LEU A 157 -63.68 -25.22 -13.16
CA LEU A 157 -64.41 -26.15 -12.31
C LEU A 157 -64.87 -25.49 -10.99
N PRO A 158 -66.16 -25.57 -10.62
CA PRO A 158 -66.62 -25.07 -9.32
C PRO A 158 -65.96 -25.84 -8.17
N ALA A 159 -65.64 -25.15 -7.08
CA ALA A 159 -65.04 -25.78 -5.92
C ALA A 159 -66.01 -25.95 -4.77
N ALA A 160 -65.98 -27.13 -4.16
CA ALA A 160 -66.78 -27.47 -2.99
C ALA A 160 -66.24 -26.84 -1.70
N GLN A 161 -64.94 -26.56 -1.65
CA GLN A 161 -64.25 -26.05 -0.46
C GLN A 161 -63.28 -24.94 -0.86
N SER A 162 -63.11 -23.98 0.05
CA SER A 162 -62.19 -22.87 -0.10
C SER A 162 -61.53 -22.58 1.26
N TRP A 163 -60.23 -22.26 1.25
CA TRP A 163 -59.45 -21.96 2.43
C TRP A 163 -58.83 -20.57 2.29
N GLN A 164 -59.14 -19.66 3.21
CA GLN A 164 -58.51 -18.33 3.24
C GLN A 164 -57.14 -18.44 3.89
N LEU A 165 -56.09 -18.04 3.18
CA LEU A 165 -54.70 -18.09 3.66
C LEU A 165 -54.24 -16.74 4.21
N ARG A 166 -54.67 -15.64 3.58
CA ARG A 166 -54.28 -14.30 4.01
C ARG A 166 -54.75 -14.02 5.45
N GLY A 167 -53.86 -13.52 6.30
CA GLY A 167 -54.12 -13.28 7.72
C GLY A 167 -54.22 -14.53 8.61
N SER A 168 -54.23 -15.75 8.06
CA SER A 168 -54.46 -16.99 8.82
C SER A 168 -53.71 -18.23 8.30
N ALA A 169 -52.70 -18.08 7.43
CA ALA A 169 -52.03 -19.18 6.72
C ALA A 169 -51.52 -20.31 7.63
N ALA A 170 -51.07 -19.96 8.85
CA ALA A 170 -50.63 -20.94 9.85
C ALA A 170 -51.76 -21.86 10.36
N GLN A 171 -53.01 -21.43 10.29
CA GLN A 171 -54.18 -22.11 10.85
C GLN A 171 -55.16 -22.62 9.76
N ALA A 172 -55.15 -22.00 8.58
CA ALA A 172 -56.14 -22.20 7.53
C ALA A 172 -56.29 -23.65 7.04
N LEU A 173 -55.18 -24.40 7.00
CA LEU A 173 -55.14 -25.80 6.56
C LEU A 173 -54.98 -26.80 7.72
N GLY A 174 -55.28 -26.37 8.95
CA GLY A 174 -55.08 -27.15 10.18
C GLY A 174 -53.70 -26.94 10.84
N ALA A 175 -53.52 -27.47 12.05
CA ALA A 175 -52.31 -27.31 12.86
C ALA A 175 -51.22 -28.37 12.58
N ALA A 176 -51.54 -29.44 11.85
CA ALA A 176 -50.61 -30.52 11.53
C ALA A 176 -49.85 -30.23 10.22
N GLY A 177 -48.59 -30.68 10.15
CA GLY A 177 -47.71 -30.56 8.98
C GLY A 177 -46.77 -29.36 9.00
N ALA A 178 -45.98 -29.21 7.95
CA ALA A 178 -44.97 -28.15 7.82
C ALA A 178 -45.60 -26.75 7.69
N ALA A 179 -44.91 -25.74 8.22
CA ALA A 179 -45.32 -24.35 8.16
C ALA A 179 -45.35 -23.81 6.71
N LEU A 180 -46.19 -22.81 6.47
CA LEU A 180 -46.25 -22.04 5.22
C LEU A 180 -45.60 -20.67 5.40
N ALA A 181 -45.23 -20.02 4.30
CA ALA A 181 -44.67 -18.67 4.33
C ALA A 181 -45.67 -17.64 4.92
N GLY A 182 -45.13 -16.63 5.60
CA GLY A 182 -45.90 -15.54 6.19
C GLY A 182 -45.97 -14.29 5.29
N GLU A 183 -46.90 -13.38 5.57
CA GLU A 183 -46.94 -12.07 4.90
C GLU A 183 -45.66 -11.24 5.23
N PRO A 184 -45.08 -10.51 4.26
CA PRO A 184 -45.57 -10.31 2.88
C PRO A 184 -44.97 -11.28 1.83
N LEU A 185 -44.30 -12.38 2.23
CA LEU A 185 -43.85 -13.44 1.30
C LEU A 185 -44.98 -14.37 0.83
N LEU A 186 -46.11 -14.38 1.53
CA LEU A 186 -47.28 -15.17 1.14
C LEU A 186 -47.85 -14.65 -0.20
N MET A 187 -47.74 -15.46 -1.24
CA MET A 187 -48.17 -15.15 -2.61
C MET A 187 -49.54 -15.74 -2.97
N LEU A 188 -50.27 -16.27 -2.00
CA LEU A 188 -51.62 -16.79 -2.15
C LEU A 188 -52.55 -16.14 -1.13
N ASP A 189 -53.69 -15.61 -1.58
CA ASP A 189 -54.71 -15.11 -0.65
C ASP A 189 -55.62 -16.24 -0.17
N ARG A 190 -55.90 -17.22 -1.05
CA ARG A 190 -56.85 -18.31 -0.81
C ARG A 190 -56.59 -19.51 -1.72
N VAL A 191 -56.95 -20.71 -1.23
CA VAL A 191 -57.11 -21.92 -2.05
C VAL A 191 -58.59 -22.01 -2.44
N THR A 192 -58.89 -22.03 -3.73
CA THR A 192 -60.25 -22.07 -4.28
C THR A 192 -60.60 -23.40 -4.92
N GLY A 193 -59.82 -24.46 -4.69
CA GLY A 193 -60.16 -25.82 -5.11
C GLY A 193 -59.08 -26.83 -4.77
N TRP A 194 -59.48 -28.00 -4.30
CA TRP A 194 -58.62 -29.16 -4.12
C TRP A 194 -59.39 -30.40 -4.57
N TRP A 195 -58.89 -31.08 -5.60
CA TRP A 195 -59.48 -32.29 -6.14
C TRP A 195 -58.46 -33.42 -5.97
N PRO A 196 -58.52 -34.24 -4.91
CA PRO A 196 -57.45 -35.16 -4.53
C PRO A 196 -57.18 -36.29 -5.52
N GLU A 197 -58.17 -36.64 -6.36
CA GLU A 197 -58.10 -37.72 -7.35
C GLU A 197 -57.94 -37.19 -8.80
N ALA A 198 -57.77 -35.88 -8.97
CA ALA A 198 -57.59 -35.23 -10.26
C ALA A 198 -56.18 -35.41 -10.85
N GLY A 199 -56.01 -35.02 -12.11
CA GLY A 199 -54.74 -35.09 -12.85
C GLY A 199 -54.49 -36.46 -13.48
N ALA A 200 -53.55 -36.52 -14.42
CA ALA A 200 -53.25 -37.73 -15.19
C ALA A 200 -52.71 -38.87 -14.30
N ALA A 201 -52.04 -38.53 -13.20
CA ALA A 201 -51.53 -39.48 -12.22
C ALA A 201 -52.53 -39.78 -11.08
N GLN A 202 -53.72 -39.15 -11.08
CA GLN A 202 -54.71 -39.24 -9.98
C GLN A 202 -54.10 -38.89 -8.61
N LEU A 203 -53.18 -37.93 -8.61
CA LEU A 203 -52.48 -37.45 -7.42
C LEU A 203 -53.00 -36.08 -6.94
N GLY A 204 -53.91 -35.50 -7.68
CA GLY A 204 -54.67 -34.34 -7.28
C GLY A 204 -54.26 -33.04 -7.96
N MET A 205 -55.22 -32.13 -8.00
CA MET A 205 -55.12 -30.80 -8.60
C MET A 205 -55.53 -29.76 -7.55
N LEU A 206 -54.74 -28.69 -7.44
CA LEU A 206 -55.04 -27.55 -6.57
C LEU A 206 -55.20 -26.27 -7.39
N ARG A 207 -56.24 -25.48 -7.05
CA ARG A 207 -56.42 -24.11 -7.54
C ARG A 207 -56.31 -23.12 -6.38
N ALA A 208 -55.49 -22.08 -6.55
CA ALA A 208 -55.33 -20.99 -5.61
C ALA A 208 -55.38 -19.63 -6.29
N GLU A 209 -55.67 -18.58 -5.53
CA GLU A 209 -55.89 -17.24 -6.03
C GLU A 209 -55.21 -16.18 -5.17
N LYS A 210 -54.81 -15.08 -5.80
CA LYS A 210 -54.34 -13.85 -5.16
C LYS A 210 -54.96 -12.65 -5.86
N ASP A 211 -55.56 -11.73 -5.10
CA ASP A 211 -55.98 -10.46 -5.67
C ASP A 211 -54.73 -9.60 -5.94
N VAL A 212 -54.66 -9.04 -7.14
CA VAL A 212 -53.62 -8.09 -7.51
C VAL A 212 -53.97 -6.75 -6.88
N ARG A 213 -53.06 -6.21 -6.07
CA ARG A 213 -53.24 -4.90 -5.45
C ARG A 213 -52.13 -4.00 -5.92
N ALA A 214 -52.47 -2.85 -6.49
CA ALA A 214 -51.49 -1.85 -6.92
C ALA A 214 -50.53 -1.40 -5.80
N ALA A 215 -50.93 -1.58 -4.53
CA ALA A 215 -50.12 -1.29 -3.35
C ALA A 215 -49.18 -2.42 -2.92
N ASP A 216 -49.22 -3.59 -3.58
CA ASP A 216 -48.31 -4.70 -3.27
C ASP A 216 -46.85 -4.25 -3.41
N TRP A 217 -46.03 -4.64 -2.43
CA TRP A 217 -44.70 -4.08 -2.21
C TRP A 217 -43.77 -4.24 -3.42
N PHE A 218 -43.92 -5.34 -4.17
CA PHE A 218 -43.04 -5.68 -5.28
C PHE A 218 -43.23 -4.76 -6.49
N PHE A 219 -44.41 -4.15 -6.70
CA PHE A 219 -44.61 -3.19 -7.80
C PHE A 219 -43.78 -1.92 -7.63
N LYS A 220 -43.40 -1.58 -6.39
CA LYS A 220 -42.53 -0.44 -6.08
C LYS A 220 -41.05 -0.81 -6.03
N ALA A 221 -40.73 -2.10 -5.91
CA ALA A 221 -39.38 -2.59 -5.62
C ALA A 221 -38.69 -3.31 -6.79
N HIS A 222 -39.43 -3.83 -7.76
CA HIS A 222 -38.88 -4.66 -8.84
C HIS A 222 -38.18 -3.84 -9.94
N PHE A 223 -38.93 -3.04 -10.71
CA PHE A 223 -38.37 -2.11 -11.68
C PHE A 223 -38.85 -0.68 -11.40
N MET A 224 -37.90 0.25 -11.32
CA MET A 224 -38.18 1.68 -11.23
C MET A 224 -38.83 2.13 -12.55
N GLN A 225 -40.00 2.77 -12.48
CA GLN A 225 -40.81 3.24 -13.63
C GLN A 225 -41.46 2.14 -14.50
N ASP A 226 -41.34 0.87 -14.14
CA ASP A 226 -41.99 -0.25 -14.84
C ASP A 226 -42.65 -1.18 -13.81
N PRO A 227 -43.83 -0.81 -13.28
CA PRO A 227 -44.47 -1.58 -12.22
C PRO A 227 -44.98 -2.92 -12.76
N VAL A 228 -44.23 -3.97 -12.49
CA VAL A 228 -44.54 -5.35 -12.93
C VAL A 228 -44.13 -6.36 -11.84
N GLN A 229 -44.91 -7.43 -11.68
CA GLN A 229 -44.54 -8.51 -10.76
C GLN A 229 -43.30 -9.28 -11.28
N PRO A 230 -42.31 -9.55 -10.41
CA PRO A 230 -41.23 -10.49 -10.70
C PRO A 230 -41.75 -11.90 -11.05
N GLY A 231 -41.18 -12.52 -12.09
CA GLY A 231 -41.51 -13.90 -12.45
C GLY A 231 -41.24 -14.91 -11.34
N SER A 232 -40.15 -14.69 -10.61
CA SER A 232 -39.76 -15.43 -9.41
C SER A 232 -40.86 -15.50 -8.33
N LEU A 233 -41.67 -14.44 -8.17
CA LEU A 233 -42.80 -14.45 -7.23
C LEU A 233 -44.00 -15.28 -7.74
N GLY A 234 -44.17 -15.44 -9.05
CA GLY A 234 -45.17 -16.37 -9.56
C GLY A 234 -44.73 -17.83 -9.43
N ILE A 235 -43.43 -18.12 -9.54
CA ILE A 235 -42.89 -19.45 -9.20
C ILE A 235 -43.06 -19.73 -7.71
N GLU A 236 -42.80 -18.75 -6.86
CA GLU A 236 -43.06 -18.84 -5.42
C GLU A 236 -44.54 -19.12 -5.13
N ALA A 237 -45.48 -18.49 -5.84
CA ALA A 237 -46.91 -18.81 -5.74
C ALA A 237 -47.23 -20.27 -6.11
N LEU A 238 -46.59 -20.80 -7.16
CA LEU A 238 -46.73 -22.21 -7.57
C LEU A 238 -46.15 -23.17 -6.52
N LEU A 239 -44.98 -22.85 -5.94
CA LEU A 239 -44.38 -23.63 -4.85
C LEU A 239 -45.26 -23.63 -3.60
N GLN A 240 -45.80 -22.47 -3.21
CA GLN A 240 -46.72 -22.36 -2.07
C GLN A 240 -48.05 -23.09 -2.33
N ALA A 241 -48.55 -23.10 -3.57
CA ALA A 241 -49.73 -23.87 -3.94
C ALA A 241 -49.46 -25.38 -3.86
N LEU A 242 -48.26 -25.82 -4.28
CA LEU A 242 -47.81 -27.20 -4.09
C LEU A 242 -47.67 -27.56 -2.60
N GLN A 243 -47.12 -26.69 -1.76
CA GLN A 243 -47.08 -26.88 -0.31
C GLN A 243 -48.50 -27.04 0.27
N CYS A 244 -49.47 -26.23 -0.18
CA CYS A 244 -50.87 -26.38 0.23
C CYS A 244 -51.47 -27.73 -0.18
N ALA A 245 -51.19 -28.18 -1.42
CA ALA A 245 -51.66 -29.48 -1.91
C ALA A 245 -51.05 -30.64 -1.11
N MET A 246 -49.76 -30.56 -0.80
CA MET A 246 -49.07 -31.52 0.08
C MET A 246 -49.71 -31.59 1.46
N ARG A 247 -50.04 -30.43 2.07
CA ARG A 247 -50.71 -30.38 3.38
C ARG A 247 -52.12 -30.96 3.33
N LEU A 248 -52.93 -30.58 2.35
CA LEU A 248 -54.31 -31.09 2.18
C LEU A 248 -54.34 -32.60 1.90
N ARG A 249 -53.28 -33.13 1.28
CA ARG A 249 -53.11 -34.56 1.06
C ARG A 249 -52.54 -35.32 2.27
N GLY A 250 -52.03 -34.61 3.29
CA GLY A 250 -51.43 -35.21 4.47
C GLY A 250 -49.97 -35.65 4.29
N VAL A 251 -49.26 -35.15 3.29
CA VAL A 251 -47.85 -35.47 3.06
C VAL A 251 -46.99 -34.89 4.19
N GLY A 252 -46.22 -35.75 4.88
CA GLY A 252 -45.39 -35.35 6.02
C GLY A 252 -46.14 -35.24 7.35
N ALA A 253 -47.44 -35.57 7.40
CA ALA A 253 -48.25 -35.51 8.62
C ALA A 253 -47.70 -36.41 9.76
N GLN A 254 -47.01 -37.50 9.42
CA GLN A 254 -46.39 -38.41 10.38
C GLN A 254 -45.31 -37.75 11.25
N TRP A 255 -44.75 -36.61 10.83
CA TRP A 255 -43.75 -35.86 11.58
C TRP A 255 -44.34 -34.73 12.44
N GLY A 256 -45.66 -34.50 12.37
CA GLY A 256 -46.34 -33.49 13.18
C GLY A 256 -45.70 -32.10 13.10
N ALA A 257 -45.45 -31.48 14.25
CA ALA A 257 -44.76 -30.18 14.37
C ALA A 257 -43.28 -30.22 13.95
N GLY A 258 -42.70 -31.41 13.80
CA GLY A 258 -41.34 -31.59 13.30
C GLY A 258 -41.24 -31.50 11.78
N ALA A 259 -42.34 -31.54 11.03
CA ALA A 259 -42.28 -31.45 9.57
C ALA A 259 -41.79 -30.06 9.12
N ARG A 260 -40.84 -30.01 8.18
CA ARG A 260 -40.39 -28.75 7.54
C ARG A 260 -40.28 -28.89 6.03
N PHE A 261 -40.55 -27.82 5.28
CA PHE A 261 -40.29 -27.78 3.84
C PHE A 261 -38.85 -27.32 3.54
N GLU A 262 -38.22 -27.88 2.51
CA GLU A 262 -37.06 -27.22 1.88
C GLU A 262 -37.55 -25.95 1.13
N PRO A 263 -36.68 -24.97 0.80
CA PRO A 263 -37.09 -23.80 0.02
C PRO A 263 -37.58 -24.13 -1.40
N VAL A 264 -37.03 -25.20 -1.97
CA VAL A 264 -37.47 -25.95 -3.16
C VAL A 264 -36.95 -27.38 -2.96
N ALA A 265 -37.45 -28.38 -3.69
CA ALA A 265 -36.81 -29.70 -3.64
C ALA A 265 -35.36 -29.62 -4.16
N LEU A 266 -34.38 -29.73 -3.24
CA LEU A 266 -32.97 -29.65 -3.59
C LEU A 266 -32.55 -30.82 -4.47
N GLY A 267 -31.68 -30.54 -5.46
CA GLY A 267 -31.21 -31.49 -6.46
C GLY A 267 -32.20 -31.77 -7.59
N VAL A 268 -33.40 -31.18 -7.57
CA VAL A 268 -34.42 -31.37 -8.59
C VAL A 268 -34.48 -30.15 -9.54
N PRO A 269 -34.53 -30.35 -10.86
CA PRO A 269 -34.70 -29.24 -11.80
C PRO A 269 -36.04 -28.51 -11.63
N LEU A 270 -35.96 -27.19 -11.61
CA LEU A 270 -37.08 -26.24 -11.71
C LEU A 270 -37.05 -25.60 -13.09
N THR A 271 -38.12 -25.73 -13.87
CA THR A 271 -38.20 -25.18 -15.23
C THR A 271 -39.41 -24.28 -15.38
N TRP A 272 -39.26 -23.14 -16.06
CA TRP A 272 -40.34 -22.19 -16.29
C TRP A 272 -40.33 -21.58 -17.70
N LYS A 273 -41.51 -21.13 -18.12
CA LYS A 273 -41.76 -20.32 -19.32
C LYS A 273 -42.74 -19.20 -19.00
N TYR A 274 -42.46 -18.00 -19.47
CA TYR A 274 -43.27 -16.80 -19.27
C TYR A 274 -43.64 -16.18 -20.63
N ARG A 275 -44.93 -15.98 -20.89
CA ARG A 275 -45.45 -15.22 -22.05
C ARG A 275 -46.56 -14.27 -21.61
N GLY A 276 -46.23 -13.39 -20.68
CA GLY A 276 -47.14 -12.36 -20.18
C GLY A 276 -46.59 -11.68 -18.95
N GLN A 277 -47.36 -10.75 -18.40
CA GLN A 277 -46.98 -9.98 -17.22
C GLN A 277 -48.17 -9.72 -16.32
N VAL A 278 -47.89 -9.53 -15.02
CA VAL A 278 -48.86 -9.02 -14.05
C VAL A 278 -48.49 -7.58 -13.75
N VAL A 279 -49.41 -6.66 -14.00
CA VAL A 279 -49.28 -5.21 -13.79
C VAL A 279 -50.35 -4.72 -12.80
N PRO A 280 -50.21 -3.52 -12.21
CA PRO A 280 -51.15 -3.01 -11.21
C PRO A 280 -52.62 -2.91 -11.65
N ALA A 281 -52.89 -2.89 -12.96
CA ALA A 281 -54.23 -2.83 -13.52
C ALA A 281 -54.94 -4.21 -13.57
N ASN A 282 -54.20 -5.31 -13.42
CA ASN A 282 -54.80 -6.64 -13.34
C ASN A 282 -55.57 -6.80 -12.03
N GLN A 283 -56.47 -7.78 -11.99
CA GLN A 283 -57.35 -7.98 -10.83
C GLN A 283 -57.06 -9.27 -10.08
N LEU A 284 -56.85 -10.37 -10.80
CA LEU A 284 -56.79 -11.70 -10.19
C LEU A 284 -55.67 -12.54 -10.81
N ILE A 285 -54.84 -13.10 -9.93
CA ILE A 285 -53.92 -14.18 -10.25
C ILE A 285 -54.57 -15.50 -9.85
N THR A 286 -54.60 -16.47 -10.76
CA THR A 286 -55.02 -17.85 -10.48
C THR A 286 -53.85 -18.79 -10.75
N THR A 287 -53.57 -19.65 -9.77
CA THR A 287 -52.51 -20.65 -9.82
C THR A 287 -53.13 -22.04 -9.84
N LEU A 288 -52.70 -22.88 -10.78
CA LEU A 288 -53.04 -24.30 -10.86
C LEU A 288 -51.79 -25.15 -10.64
N VAL A 289 -51.91 -26.20 -9.81
CA VAL A 289 -50.83 -27.17 -9.55
C VAL A 289 -51.38 -28.59 -9.62
N GLU A 290 -50.86 -29.38 -10.55
CA GLU A 290 -51.14 -30.80 -10.72
C GLU A 290 -49.99 -31.63 -10.12
N LEU A 291 -50.28 -32.52 -9.17
CA LEU A 291 -49.29 -33.45 -8.65
C LEU A 291 -49.05 -34.56 -9.70
N VAL A 292 -47.80 -34.82 -10.04
CA VAL A 292 -47.43 -35.82 -11.06
C VAL A 292 -46.70 -37.03 -10.49
N ARG A 293 -45.96 -36.87 -9.39
CA ARG A 293 -45.24 -37.96 -8.73
C ARG A 293 -45.00 -37.63 -7.25
N ILE A 294 -45.05 -38.64 -6.40
CA ILE A 294 -44.62 -38.57 -5.00
C ILE A 294 -43.53 -39.62 -4.81
N ASP A 295 -42.35 -39.17 -4.40
CA ASP A 295 -41.20 -40.03 -4.11
C ASP A 295 -40.98 -40.04 -2.59
N GLU A 296 -41.05 -41.24 -2.01
CA GLU A 296 -40.60 -41.48 -0.64
C GLU A 296 -39.07 -41.68 -0.69
N ASP A 297 -38.33 -40.65 -0.29
CA ASP A 297 -36.87 -40.65 -0.15
C ASP A 297 -36.49 -41.45 1.14
N PRO A 298 -35.21 -41.52 1.63
CA PRO A 298 -34.92 -42.18 2.92
C PRO A 298 -35.86 -41.71 4.03
N ALA A 299 -35.99 -42.50 5.12
CA ALA A 299 -37.08 -42.45 6.12
C ALA A 299 -37.45 -41.07 6.74
N ASP A 300 -36.73 -40.00 6.43
CA ASP A 300 -36.87 -38.63 6.89
C ASP A 300 -37.29 -37.60 5.81
N ALA A 301 -37.61 -38.00 4.57
CA ALA A 301 -37.99 -37.06 3.50
C ALA A 301 -39.06 -37.59 2.50
N ILE A 302 -39.94 -36.70 2.01
CA ILE A 302 -40.87 -36.97 0.91
C ILE A 302 -40.78 -35.84 -0.11
N THR A 303 -40.50 -36.18 -1.37
CA THR A 303 -40.46 -35.24 -2.50
C THR A 303 -41.72 -35.36 -3.34
N VAL A 304 -42.36 -34.24 -3.66
CA VAL A 304 -43.54 -34.20 -4.53
C VAL A 304 -43.23 -33.38 -5.76
N HIS A 305 -43.37 -34.01 -6.93
CA HIS A 305 -43.23 -33.39 -8.23
C HIS A 305 -44.59 -32.95 -8.75
N ALA A 306 -44.62 -31.79 -9.38
CA ALA A 306 -45.83 -31.20 -9.93
C ALA A 306 -45.57 -30.47 -11.25
N ARG A 307 -46.67 -30.19 -11.95
CA ARG A 307 -46.73 -29.19 -13.02
C ARG A 307 -47.57 -28.02 -12.54
N GLY A 308 -47.16 -26.82 -12.89
CA GLY A 308 -47.84 -25.61 -12.47
C GLY A 308 -48.14 -24.66 -13.63
N SER A 309 -49.27 -23.95 -13.56
CA SER A 309 -49.54 -22.80 -14.42
C SER A 309 -50.10 -21.62 -13.64
N LEU A 310 -49.75 -20.41 -14.10
CA LEU A 310 -50.21 -19.16 -13.53
C LEU A 310 -50.92 -18.33 -14.58
N TRP A 311 -52.07 -17.81 -14.18
CA TRP A 311 -53.00 -17.06 -14.98
C TRP A 311 -53.24 -15.69 -14.39
N VAL A 312 -53.43 -14.70 -15.25
CA VAL A 312 -53.85 -13.35 -14.84
C VAL A 312 -55.10 -12.98 -15.63
N ASP A 313 -56.17 -12.62 -14.92
CA ASP A 313 -57.47 -12.25 -15.51
C ASP A 313 -57.96 -13.24 -16.59
N GLY A 314 -57.78 -14.55 -16.34
CA GLY A 314 -58.19 -15.63 -17.25
C GLY A 314 -57.22 -15.96 -18.38
N LYS A 315 -56.06 -15.30 -18.47
CA LYS A 315 -55.03 -15.57 -19.48
C LYS A 315 -53.81 -16.29 -18.88
N LYS A 316 -53.42 -17.43 -19.46
CA LYS A 316 -52.25 -18.19 -19.00
C LYS A 316 -50.99 -17.43 -19.38
N ILE A 317 -50.17 -17.09 -18.39
CA ILE A 317 -48.92 -16.36 -18.63
C ILE A 317 -47.70 -17.18 -18.25
N TYR A 318 -47.77 -18.04 -17.22
CA TYR A 318 -46.65 -18.89 -16.82
C TYR A 318 -46.97 -20.37 -16.99
N ASP A 319 -45.95 -21.14 -17.35
CA ASP A 319 -45.96 -22.60 -17.40
C ASP A 319 -44.69 -23.13 -16.73
N ALA A 320 -44.86 -23.96 -15.71
CA ALA A 320 -43.79 -24.60 -14.95
C ALA A 320 -43.93 -26.13 -15.13
N PRO A 321 -43.35 -26.71 -16.20
CA PRO A 321 -43.51 -28.14 -16.51
C PRO A 321 -42.76 -29.07 -15.55
N ALA A 322 -41.83 -28.52 -14.75
CA ALA A 322 -41.11 -29.23 -13.72
C ALA A 322 -41.01 -28.33 -12.47
N LEU A 323 -41.79 -28.68 -11.46
CA LEU A 323 -41.80 -28.07 -10.13
C LEU A 323 -41.68 -29.20 -9.10
N ALA A 324 -40.95 -28.99 -8.00
CA ALA A 324 -40.92 -29.97 -6.92
C ALA A 324 -40.73 -29.32 -5.56
N MET A 325 -41.39 -29.88 -4.55
CA MET A 325 -41.26 -29.50 -3.15
C MET A 325 -40.93 -30.74 -2.32
N ARG A 326 -40.04 -30.58 -1.33
CA ARG A 326 -39.68 -31.65 -0.40
C ARG A 326 -40.05 -31.25 1.02
N VAL A 327 -40.66 -32.18 1.75
CA VAL A 327 -40.90 -32.09 3.19
C VAL A 327 -39.97 -33.08 3.91
N ARG A 328 -39.42 -32.67 5.07
CA ARG A 328 -38.52 -33.48 5.89
C ARG A 328 -38.96 -33.57 7.36
N ALA A 329 -38.51 -34.60 8.05
CA ALA A 329 -38.48 -34.67 9.51
C ALA A 329 -37.45 -33.67 10.05
N GLY A 330 -37.85 -32.81 10.96
CA GLY A 330 -37.00 -31.75 11.50
C GLY A 330 -35.87 -32.31 12.36
N SER A 331 -34.63 -32.18 11.90
CA SER A 331 -33.47 -32.14 12.78
C SER A 331 -33.42 -30.78 13.46
N ALA A 332 -33.17 -30.75 14.78
CA ALA A 332 -32.87 -29.51 15.49
C ALA A 332 -31.82 -28.71 14.70
N ALA A 333 -32.05 -27.39 14.55
CA ALA A 333 -31.05 -26.49 13.97
C ALA A 333 -29.69 -26.73 14.65
N PRO A 334 -28.57 -26.72 13.91
CA PRO A 334 -27.26 -26.88 14.52
C PRO A 334 -27.11 -25.87 15.66
N ALA A 335 -26.72 -26.38 16.83
CA ALA A 335 -26.47 -25.57 18.02
C ALA A 335 -25.53 -24.42 17.64
N GLY A 336 -25.90 -23.19 18.05
CA GLY A 336 -25.26 -21.96 17.60
C GLY A 336 -23.73 -22.03 17.70
N SER A 337 -23.05 -21.79 16.57
CA SER A 337 -21.62 -21.51 16.56
C SER A 337 -21.33 -20.35 17.52
N GLY A 338 -20.38 -20.53 18.44
CA GLY A 338 -19.89 -19.42 19.24
C GLY A 338 -19.16 -18.42 18.35
N SER A 339 -19.52 -17.14 18.45
CA SER A 339 -18.79 -16.04 17.81
C SER A 339 -18.01 -15.29 18.89
N VAL A 340 -16.71 -15.14 18.69
CA VAL A 340 -15.81 -14.37 19.55
C VAL A 340 -15.27 -13.18 18.75
N GLU A 341 -15.35 -11.98 19.32
CA GLU A 341 -14.71 -10.80 18.73
C GLU A 341 -13.43 -10.46 19.48
N LYS A 342 -12.40 -10.06 18.73
CA LYS A 342 -11.08 -9.67 19.27
C LYS A 342 -10.60 -8.39 18.60
N GLU A 343 -9.87 -7.58 19.35
CA GLU A 343 -9.26 -6.36 18.84
C GLU A 343 -7.74 -6.50 18.80
N PHE A 344 -7.14 -6.08 17.69
CA PHE A 344 -5.70 -6.01 17.50
C PHE A 344 -5.32 -4.58 17.14
N SER A 345 -4.39 -4.01 17.87
CA SER A 345 -3.77 -2.73 17.53
C SER A 345 -2.34 -2.74 18.05
N LEU A 346 -1.51 -1.84 17.53
CA LEU A 346 -0.14 -1.70 18.02
C LEU A 346 -0.05 -1.25 19.48
N ALA A 347 -1.08 -0.55 19.98
CA ALA A 347 -1.19 -0.17 21.39
C ALA A 347 -1.59 -1.35 22.30
N LEU A 348 -2.53 -2.19 21.85
CA LEU A 348 -3.02 -3.35 22.63
C LEU A 348 -2.08 -4.56 22.52
N THR A 349 -1.33 -4.65 21.43
CA THR A 349 -0.54 -5.82 21.06
C THR A 349 0.90 -5.39 20.70
N PRO A 350 1.72 -4.95 21.67
CA PRO A 350 3.03 -4.35 21.37
C PRO A 350 4.00 -5.27 20.62
N TRP A 351 3.96 -6.59 20.89
CA TRP A 351 4.80 -7.57 20.18
C TRP A 351 4.54 -7.61 18.67
N LEU A 352 3.38 -7.12 18.20
CA LEU A 352 3.04 -7.07 16.78
C LEU A 352 3.95 -6.09 16.00
N HIS A 353 4.57 -5.13 16.67
CA HIS A 353 5.56 -4.24 16.05
C HIS A 353 6.71 -5.00 15.39
N ASP A 354 7.02 -6.19 15.89
CA ASP A 354 8.14 -7.02 15.47
C ASP A 354 7.82 -7.99 14.33
N HIS A 355 6.58 -8.02 13.83
CA HIS A 355 6.21 -8.77 12.63
C HIS A 355 5.85 -7.82 11.47
N ARG A 356 6.88 -7.44 10.69
CA ARG A 356 6.79 -6.55 9.53
C ARG A 356 7.38 -7.22 8.29
N PRO A 357 6.62 -8.04 7.54
CA PRO A 357 7.16 -8.82 6.41
C PRO A 357 7.88 -8.00 5.32
N SER A 358 7.56 -6.71 5.19
CA SER A 358 8.20 -5.75 4.28
C SER A 358 9.11 -4.74 4.97
N PHE A 359 9.38 -4.88 6.28
CA PHE A 359 9.92 -3.84 7.18
C PHE A 359 9.07 -2.54 7.29
N THR A 360 7.93 -2.42 6.60
CA THR A 360 7.08 -1.21 6.63
C THR A 360 5.92 -1.34 7.61
N ALA A 361 4.85 -2.04 7.26
CA ALA A 361 3.65 -2.18 8.08
C ALA A 361 3.73 -3.41 9.00
N ALA A 362 3.14 -3.30 10.19
CA ALA A 362 2.94 -4.42 11.09
C ALA A 362 1.73 -5.25 10.62
N VAL A 363 1.86 -6.58 10.65
CA VAL A 363 0.88 -7.49 10.07
C VAL A 363 0.63 -8.64 11.03
N ILE A 364 -0.63 -9.05 11.23
CA ILE A 364 -0.94 -10.26 12.01
C ILE A 364 -0.36 -11.49 11.28
N PRO A 365 0.53 -12.29 11.90
CA PRO A 365 1.12 -13.47 11.28
C PRO A 365 0.07 -14.54 10.94
N LEU A 366 0.32 -15.32 9.88
CA LEU A 366 -0.51 -16.47 9.51
C LEU A 366 -0.72 -17.43 10.70
N THR A 367 0.34 -17.72 11.44
CA THR A 367 0.29 -18.64 12.58
C THR A 367 -0.53 -18.10 13.75
N VAL A 368 -0.55 -16.78 13.96
CA VAL A 368 -1.43 -16.14 14.94
C VAL A 368 -2.89 -16.26 14.50
N MET A 369 -3.20 -16.10 13.22
CA MET A 369 -4.57 -16.32 12.72
C MET A 369 -5.03 -17.77 12.96
N LEU A 370 -4.15 -18.75 12.72
CA LEU A 370 -4.42 -20.17 12.99
C LEU A 370 -4.61 -20.44 14.49
N ASP A 371 -3.78 -19.83 15.34
CA ASP A 371 -3.88 -19.95 16.80
C ASP A 371 -5.23 -19.44 17.30
N GLU A 372 -5.66 -18.29 16.79
CA GLU A 372 -6.94 -17.68 17.14
C GLU A 372 -8.13 -18.56 16.73
N LEU A 373 -8.09 -19.13 15.53
CA LEU A 373 -9.11 -20.09 15.07
C LEU A 373 -9.14 -21.35 15.93
N ALA A 374 -7.98 -21.91 16.26
CA ALA A 374 -7.86 -23.08 17.12
C ALA A 374 -8.40 -22.81 18.54
N ALA A 375 -8.05 -21.65 19.12
CA ALA A 375 -8.52 -21.23 20.44
C ALA A 375 -10.05 -21.03 20.46
N ALA A 376 -10.64 -20.47 19.40
CA ALA A 376 -12.09 -20.30 19.30
C ALA A 376 -12.84 -21.66 19.31
N GLY A 377 -12.34 -22.67 18.60
CA GLY A 377 -12.91 -24.02 18.61
C GLY A 377 -12.70 -24.77 19.93
N ALA A 378 -11.62 -24.45 20.65
CA ALA A 378 -11.28 -25.07 21.94
C ALA A 378 -12.23 -24.65 23.08
N ALA A 379 -12.89 -23.50 22.98
CA ALA A 379 -13.71 -22.88 24.03
C ALA A 379 -14.93 -23.70 24.50
N GLY A 380 -15.16 -24.90 23.94
CA GLY A 380 -16.15 -25.88 24.40
C GLY A 380 -15.69 -27.33 24.25
N ALA A 381 -14.40 -27.58 24.02
CA ALA A 381 -13.90 -28.89 23.59
C ALA A 381 -13.89 -29.99 24.66
N GLY A 382 -14.26 -29.68 25.92
CA GLY A 382 -14.43 -30.68 26.98
C GLY A 382 -13.20 -31.57 27.26
N GLY A 383 -11.99 -31.06 26.98
CA GLY A 383 -10.73 -31.80 27.13
C GLY A 383 -10.26 -32.55 25.88
N ALA A 384 -11.04 -32.55 24.79
CA ALA A 384 -10.59 -33.07 23.49
C ALA A 384 -9.34 -32.32 22.99
N LYS A 385 -8.47 -33.06 22.30
CA LYS A 385 -7.21 -32.58 21.76
C LYS A 385 -7.40 -32.22 20.29
N LEU A 386 -6.95 -31.03 19.91
CA LEU A 386 -6.82 -30.67 18.50
C LEU A 386 -5.71 -31.54 17.90
N VAL A 387 -6.05 -32.35 16.92
CA VAL A 387 -5.09 -33.24 16.24
C VAL A 387 -4.76 -32.75 14.84
N GLU A 388 -5.61 -31.93 14.22
CA GLU A 388 -5.40 -31.43 12.87
C GLU A 388 -6.07 -30.05 12.67
N LEU A 389 -5.33 -29.15 12.03
CA LEU A 389 -5.85 -27.96 11.34
C LEU A 389 -5.81 -28.25 9.84
N GLY A 390 -6.94 -28.06 9.17
CA GLY A 390 -7.03 -28.19 7.71
C GLY A 390 -6.34 -27.06 6.96
N ALA A 391 -6.61 -26.98 5.66
CA ALA A 391 -6.07 -25.91 4.83
C ALA A 391 -6.59 -24.54 5.29
N PHE A 392 -5.74 -23.52 5.23
CA PHE A 392 -6.09 -22.15 5.52
C PHE A 392 -5.21 -21.21 4.69
N VAL A 393 -5.86 -20.41 3.83
CA VAL A 393 -5.22 -19.39 3.01
C VAL A 393 -5.99 -18.09 3.22
N PRO A 394 -5.44 -17.10 3.96
CA PRO A 394 -6.10 -15.82 4.12
C PRO A 394 -6.23 -15.11 2.78
N ALA A 395 -7.40 -14.54 2.53
CA ALA A 395 -7.72 -13.79 1.31
C ALA A 395 -7.08 -12.39 1.28
N ARG A 396 -6.55 -11.91 2.41
CA ARG A 396 -5.94 -10.58 2.54
C ARG A 396 -4.97 -10.48 3.71
N TRP A 397 -4.08 -9.49 3.63
CA TRP A 397 -3.25 -9.07 4.76
C TRP A 397 -4.10 -8.38 5.84
N LEU A 398 -3.79 -8.67 7.10
CA LEU A 398 -4.33 -7.95 8.27
C LEU A 398 -3.26 -7.01 8.81
N ALA A 399 -3.08 -5.88 8.12
CA ALA A 399 -2.11 -4.86 8.48
C ALA A 399 -2.67 -3.93 9.58
N CYS A 400 -1.89 -3.71 10.64
CA CYS A 400 -2.23 -2.80 11.73
C CYS A 400 -1.46 -1.48 11.53
N ALA A 401 -2.17 -0.43 11.09
CA ALA A 401 -1.60 0.92 11.07
C ALA A 401 -1.46 1.48 12.50
N GLN A 402 -0.64 2.53 12.67
CA GLN A 402 -0.23 3.04 13.98
C GLN A 402 -1.39 3.52 14.88
N ALA A 403 -2.47 4.02 14.27
CA ALA A 403 -3.64 4.54 14.98
C ALA A 403 -4.92 3.69 14.73
N GLU A 404 -4.79 2.54 14.06
CA GLU A 404 -5.94 1.70 13.73
C GLU A 404 -6.05 0.48 14.65
N THR A 405 -7.29 0.16 15.01
CA THR A 405 -7.64 -1.09 15.69
C THR A 405 -8.38 -1.98 14.71
N LEU A 406 -7.79 -3.12 14.38
CA LEU A 406 -8.48 -4.18 13.64
C LEU A 406 -9.42 -4.91 14.60
N LYS A 407 -10.67 -5.09 14.19
CA LYS A 407 -11.63 -5.95 14.91
C LYS A 407 -11.80 -7.23 14.13
N LEU A 408 -11.54 -8.35 14.76
CA LEU A 408 -11.67 -9.68 14.19
C LEU A 408 -12.89 -10.36 14.79
N ARG A 409 -13.60 -11.12 13.97
CA ARG A 409 -14.66 -12.03 14.41
C ARG A 409 -14.26 -13.45 14.06
N LEU A 410 -14.29 -14.31 15.06
CA LEU A 410 -13.96 -15.72 14.98
C LEU A 410 -15.25 -16.50 15.21
N THR A 411 -15.65 -17.31 14.24
CA THR A 411 -16.83 -18.17 14.34
C THR A 411 -16.37 -19.61 14.28
N ALA A 412 -16.60 -20.38 15.33
CA ALA A 412 -16.24 -21.80 15.36
C ALA A 412 -17.35 -22.63 16.04
N ALA A 413 -17.63 -23.82 15.49
CA ALA A 413 -18.43 -24.80 16.19
C ALA A 413 -17.60 -25.46 17.31
N GLN A 414 -18.24 -25.74 18.45
CA GLN A 414 -17.57 -26.33 19.60
C GLN A 414 -17.02 -27.71 19.24
N GLY A 415 -15.72 -27.91 19.50
CA GLY A 415 -15.07 -29.21 19.31
C GLY A 415 -15.62 -30.27 20.26
N SER A 416 -15.51 -31.54 19.87
CA SER A 416 -15.79 -32.69 20.73
C SER A 416 -14.95 -33.87 20.26
N ALA A 417 -14.64 -34.82 21.15
CA ALA A 417 -13.78 -35.94 20.76
C ALA A 417 -14.39 -36.73 19.58
N GLY A 418 -13.64 -36.87 18.49
CA GLY A 418 -14.08 -37.56 17.27
C GLY A 418 -14.79 -36.67 16.25
N SER A 419 -14.95 -35.36 16.51
CA SER A 419 -15.59 -34.44 15.57
C SER A 419 -14.59 -33.66 14.73
N THR A 420 -15.06 -33.23 13.55
CA THR A 420 -14.41 -32.23 12.72
C THR A 420 -15.33 -31.02 12.65
N THR A 421 -14.85 -29.87 13.10
CA THR A 421 -15.59 -28.62 13.12
C THR A 421 -15.02 -27.62 12.11
N THR A 422 -15.83 -26.65 11.69
CA THR A 422 -15.38 -25.53 10.87
C THR A 422 -15.09 -24.31 11.74
N ALA A 423 -14.09 -23.53 11.34
CA ALA A 423 -13.74 -22.27 11.96
C ALA A 423 -13.52 -21.20 10.87
N GLN A 424 -14.01 -19.99 11.12
CA GLN A 424 -13.98 -18.87 10.18
C GLN A 424 -13.41 -17.63 10.87
N LEU A 425 -12.58 -16.89 10.13
CA LEU A 425 -12.03 -15.60 10.54
C LEU A 425 -12.57 -14.51 9.62
N ALA A 426 -13.08 -13.43 10.20
CA ALA A 426 -13.50 -12.24 9.50
C ALA A 426 -12.91 -10.97 10.15
N VAL A 427 -12.76 -9.90 9.38
CA VAL A 427 -12.24 -8.60 9.85
C VAL A 427 -13.26 -7.49 9.60
N TRP A 428 -13.44 -6.62 10.58
CA TRP A 428 -14.32 -5.46 10.46
C TRP A 428 -13.76 -4.48 9.45
N ARG A 429 -14.57 -4.15 8.45
CA ARG A 429 -14.33 -3.09 7.49
C ARG A 429 -15.29 -1.95 7.75
N ALA A 430 -14.76 -0.84 8.26
CA ALA A 430 -15.53 0.40 8.37
C ALA A 430 -15.75 1.01 6.98
N ALA A 431 -16.97 1.46 6.71
CA ALA A 431 -17.33 2.18 5.50
C ALA A 431 -17.73 3.62 5.84
N LYS A 432 -17.59 4.55 4.86
CA LYS A 432 -18.01 5.96 5.02
C LYS A 432 -19.47 6.10 5.46
N ARG A 433 -20.34 5.19 5.00
CA ARG A 433 -21.72 5.05 5.49
C ARG A 433 -21.75 3.90 6.49
N ALA A 434 -22.14 4.18 7.73
CA ALA A 434 -22.11 3.20 8.81
C ALA A 434 -22.84 1.88 8.47
N GLN A 435 -23.96 1.97 7.73
CA GLN A 435 -24.77 0.83 7.30
C GLN A 435 -24.05 -0.12 6.33
N LEU A 436 -22.96 0.32 5.70
CA LEU A 436 -22.14 -0.49 4.80
C LEU A 436 -20.92 -1.11 5.51
N SER A 437 -20.73 -0.81 6.80
CA SER A 437 -19.68 -1.42 7.62
C SER A 437 -20.08 -2.83 8.01
N ARG A 438 -19.14 -3.77 7.92
CA ARG A 438 -19.42 -5.19 8.13
C ARG A 438 -18.13 -5.95 8.41
N TYR A 439 -18.26 -7.20 8.80
CA TYR A 439 -17.16 -8.14 8.79
C TYR A 439 -16.98 -8.71 7.38
N ASP A 440 -15.79 -8.55 6.79
CA ASP A 440 -15.38 -9.23 5.56
C ASP A 440 -14.65 -10.52 5.94
N GLU A 441 -14.94 -11.62 5.23
CA GLU A 441 -14.24 -12.89 5.43
C GLU A 441 -12.74 -12.75 5.12
N VAL A 442 -11.90 -13.25 6.02
CA VAL A 442 -10.46 -13.41 5.85
C VAL A 442 -10.15 -14.82 5.38
N GLY A 443 -10.79 -15.83 5.95
CA GLY A 443 -10.71 -17.22 5.48
C GLY A 443 -11.35 -18.20 6.46
N ALA A 444 -11.40 -19.47 6.05
CA ALA A 444 -11.97 -20.57 6.83
C ALA A 444 -11.05 -21.79 6.84
N THR A 445 -11.18 -22.61 7.88
CA THR A 445 -10.44 -23.88 8.03
C THR A 445 -11.29 -24.93 8.76
N THR A 446 -10.77 -26.17 8.82
CA THR A 446 -11.34 -27.26 9.61
C THR A 446 -10.48 -27.58 10.83
N LEU A 447 -11.12 -27.92 11.94
CA LEU A 447 -10.49 -28.31 13.20
C LEU A 447 -10.90 -29.75 13.52
N LYS A 448 -9.94 -30.66 13.61
CA LYS A 448 -10.22 -32.06 13.97
C LYS A 448 -9.85 -32.33 15.42
N TRP A 449 -10.79 -32.92 16.15
CA TRP A 449 -10.68 -33.14 17.59
C TRP A 449 -10.68 -34.64 17.91
N ALA A 450 -9.84 -35.06 18.85
CA ALA A 450 -9.77 -36.45 19.30
C ALA A 450 -9.62 -36.53 20.83
N ALA A 451 -9.91 -37.70 21.41
CA ALA A 451 -9.69 -37.92 22.84
C ALA A 451 -8.19 -37.96 23.20
N GLN A 452 -7.35 -38.42 22.27
CA GLN A 452 -5.91 -38.58 22.44
C GLN A 452 -5.18 -38.17 21.15
N TYR A 453 -3.91 -37.80 21.26
CA TYR A 453 -3.05 -37.58 20.09
C TYR A 453 -2.76 -38.92 19.38
N GLY A 454 -2.60 -38.85 18.06
CA GLY A 454 -2.19 -40.02 17.26
C GLY A 454 -0.70 -40.35 17.43
N THR A 455 -0.27 -41.47 16.85
CA THR A 455 1.14 -41.87 16.82
C THR A 455 1.95 -40.88 15.96
N PRO A 456 3.05 -40.28 16.48
CA PRO A 456 3.89 -39.39 15.69
C PRO A 456 4.61 -40.14 14.57
N PRO A 457 4.85 -39.49 13.41
CA PRO A 457 5.66 -40.06 12.35
C PRO A 457 7.12 -40.15 12.79
N THR A 458 7.93 -40.90 12.02
CA THR A 458 9.37 -40.94 12.22
C THR A 458 9.97 -39.55 12.09
N ALA A 459 10.71 -39.12 13.11
CA ALA A 459 11.40 -37.84 13.13
C ALA A 459 12.47 -37.80 12.02
N LEU A 460 12.46 -36.74 11.21
CA LEU A 460 13.50 -36.52 10.21
C LEU A 460 14.88 -36.37 10.87
N ALA A 461 15.89 -36.95 10.24
CA ALA A 461 17.27 -36.74 10.63
C ALA A 461 17.70 -35.28 10.40
N ALA A 462 18.58 -34.77 11.25
CA ALA A 462 19.15 -33.44 11.08
C ALA A 462 19.91 -33.36 9.74
N LEU A 463 19.69 -32.26 9.02
CA LEU A 463 20.32 -32.06 7.72
C LEU A 463 21.83 -31.80 7.89
N ALA A 464 22.65 -32.59 7.19
CA ALA A 464 24.08 -32.35 7.08
C ALA A 464 24.34 -31.13 6.18
N ALA A 465 24.27 -29.93 6.77
CA ALA A 465 24.40 -28.66 6.10
C ALA A 465 25.33 -27.70 6.88
N PRO A 466 25.95 -26.71 6.19
CA PRO A 466 26.77 -25.71 6.84
C PRO A 466 25.93 -24.82 7.77
N LEU A 467 26.59 -24.31 8.81
CA LEU A 467 26.02 -23.32 9.72
C LEU A 467 25.84 -21.99 8.99
N VAL A 468 24.70 -21.33 9.22
CA VAL A 468 24.38 -20.01 8.67
C VAL A 468 24.41 -18.99 9.82
N PRO A 469 24.96 -17.77 9.62
CA PRO A 469 24.85 -16.69 10.58
C PRO A 469 23.38 -16.36 10.91
N SER A 470 23.15 -15.74 12.07
CA SER A 470 21.80 -15.34 12.49
C SER A 470 21.10 -14.49 11.40
N PRO A 471 19.92 -14.92 10.89
CA PRO A 471 19.19 -14.14 9.90
C PRO A 471 18.67 -12.81 10.48
N TYR A 472 18.52 -12.71 11.80
CA TYR A 472 18.11 -11.49 12.50
C TYR A 472 19.19 -10.41 12.41
N GLU A 473 20.45 -10.79 12.63
CA GLU A 473 21.60 -9.87 12.60
C GLU A 473 21.90 -9.42 11.17
N SER A 474 21.99 -10.39 10.24
CA SER A 474 22.27 -10.13 8.82
C SER A 474 21.17 -9.35 8.10
N GLY A 475 19.94 -9.38 8.62
CA GLY A 475 18.76 -8.74 8.03
C GLY A 475 18.11 -9.55 6.91
N GLU A 476 18.45 -10.83 6.79
CA GLU A 476 17.78 -11.76 5.85
C GLU A 476 16.30 -11.96 6.22
N THR A 477 15.95 -11.86 7.49
CA THR A 477 14.57 -11.90 7.98
C THR A 477 14.14 -10.58 8.57
N THR A 478 12.82 -10.33 8.57
CA THR A 478 12.24 -9.06 9.02
C THR A 478 11.70 -9.08 10.45
N HIS A 479 11.80 -10.23 11.12
CA HIS A 479 11.28 -10.48 12.46
C HIS A 479 12.10 -9.75 13.53
N GLY A 480 11.43 -8.97 14.36
CA GLY A 480 11.99 -8.28 15.52
C GLY A 480 12.04 -9.17 16.77
N PRO A 481 12.57 -8.64 17.89
CA PRO A 481 12.87 -9.40 19.10
C PRO A 481 11.74 -10.30 19.64
N ALA A 482 10.47 -9.88 19.54
CA ALA A 482 9.35 -10.68 20.03
C ALA A 482 9.23 -12.06 19.35
N PHE A 483 9.69 -12.20 18.10
CA PHE A 483 9.63 -13.43 17.31
C PHE A 483 10.97 -14.17 17.24
N GLN A 484 12.03 -13.69 17.90
CA GLN A 484 13.38 -14.28 17.78
C GLN A 484 13.50 -15.59 18.58
N VAL A 485 13.02 -16.69 17.99
CA VAL A 485 13.04 -18.03 18.57
C VAL A 485 14.19 -18.90 18.05
N LEU A 486 14.82 -18.52 16.93
CA LEU A 486 15.89 -19.31 16.29
C LEU A 486 17.24 -19.14 17.01
N ARG A 487 17.83 -20.25 17.46
CA ARG A 487 19.15 -20.30 18.12
C ARG A 487 20.29 -20.73 17.18
N GLU A 488 20.05 -21.77 16.36
CA GLU A 488 21.03 -22.30 15.42
C GLU A 488 20.34 -22.63 14.09
N LEU A 489 20.98 -22.31 12.96
CA LEU A 489 20.47 -22.59 11.63
C LEU A 489 21.54 -23.26 10.77
N ARG A 490 21.19 -24.42 10.20
CA ARG A 490 21.94 -25.07 9.13
C ARG A 490 21.09 -25.14 7.88
N ARG A 491 21.64 -24.76 6.72
CA ARG A 491 20.88 -24.66 5.47
C ARG A 491 21.69 -25.08 4.26
N SER A 492 21.04 -25.76 3.32
CA SER A 492 21.56 -26.08 1.98
C SER A 492 20.41 -26.06 0.96
N ALA A 493 20.68 -26.41 -0.30
CA ALA A 493 19.63 -26.55 -1.32
C ALA A 493 18.59 -27.64 -0.98
N ALA A 494 18.95 -28.62 -0.14
CA ALA A 494 18.05 -29.70 0.28
C ALA A 494 17.08 -29.31 1.42
N GLY A 495 17.19 -28.10 1.97
CA GLY A 495 16.35 -27.60 3.05
C GLY A 495 17.13 -27.01 4.23
N ALA A 496 16.53 -27.03 5.41
CA ALA A 496 17.12 -26.51 6.64
C ALA A 496 16.90 -27.43 7.85
N SER A 497 17.81 -27.32 8.81
CA SER A 497 17.71 -27.85 10.17
C SER A 497 17.94 -26.68 11.13
N ALA A 498 16.95 -26.39 11.97
CA ALA A 498 16.93 -25.26 12.88
C ALA A 498 16.71 -25.71 14.33
N LEU A 499 17.37 -25.06 15.27
CA LEU A 499 17.10 -25.21 16.70
C LEU A 499 16.34 -23.97 17.17
N LEU A 500 15.09 -24.18 17.60
CA LEU A 500 14.21 -23.13 18.10
C LEU A 500 14.09 -23.23 19.63
N ASP A 501 13.89 -22.10 20.29
CA ASP A 501 13.63 -22.01 21.72
C ASP A 501 12.16 -21.67 21.97
N ALA A 502 11.40 -22.61 22.53
CA ALA A 502 9.99 -22.41 22.82
C ALA A 502 9.74 -21.37 23.92
N GLY A 503 10.76 -21.03 24.72
CA GLY A 503 10.68 -20.01 25.77
C GLY A 503 11.20 -18.63 25.37
N ALA A 504 11.69 -18.44 24.14
CA ALA A 504 12.21 -17.17 23.66
C ALA A 504 11.13 -16.25 23.07
N GLY A 505 11.43 -14.95 23.01
CA GLY A 505 10.52 -13.94 22.49
C GLY A 505 9.47 -13.49 23.50
N SER A 506 8.46 -12.76 23.01
CA SER A 506 7.38 -12.18 23.85
C SER A 506 5.98 -12.36 23.25
N VAL A 507 5.88 -13.04 22.11
CA VAL A 507 4.58 -13.44 21.54
C VAL A 507 3.92 -14.46 22.49
N PRO A 508 2.62 -14.30 22.82
CA PRO A 508 1.91 -15.26 23.66
C PRO A 508 1.98 -16.69 23.10
N VAL A 509 2.16 -17.67 23.98
CA VAL A 509 2.21 -19.09 23.59
C VAL A 509 0.91 -19.56 22.95
N GLY A 510 -0.23 -18.96 23.29
CA GLY A 510 -1.51 -19.31 22.66
C GLY A 510 -1.88 -20.78 22.84
N PHE A 511 -2.65 -21.31 21.91
CA PHE A 511 -3.09 -22.70 21.86
C PHE A 511 -2.11 -23.61 21.09
N ILE A 512 -1.53 -23.12 19.99
CA ILE A 512 -0.62 -23.87 19.10
C ILE A 512 0.82 -23.32 19.03
N HIS A 513 1.19 -22.37 19.89
CA HIS A 513 2.49 -21.66 19.87
C HIS A 513 2.80 -21.00 18.53
N PRO A 514 2.11 -19.87 18.22
CA PRO A 514 2.21 -19.24 16.91
C PRO A 514 3.62 -18.75 16.58
N ALA A 515 4.40 -18.28 17.56
CA ALA A 515 5.79 -17.85 17.32
C ALA A 515 6.73 -19.02 17.04
N LEU A 516 6.53 -20.17 17.70
CA LEU A 516 7.32 -21.37 17.42
C LEU A 516 7.01 -21.92 16.04
N LEU A 517 5.73 -21.99 15.65
CA LEU A 517 5.33 -22.39 14.29
C LEU A 517 5.87 -21.40 13.24
N ASP A 518 5.82 -20.11 13.52
CA ASP A 518 6.35 -19.07 12.62
C ASP A 518 7.87 -19.15 12.48
N GLY A 519 8.57 -19.61 13.52
CA GLY A 519 10.01 -19.82 13.54
C GLY A 519 10.56 -20.68 12.39
N CYS A 520 9.74 -21.55 11.78
CA CYS A 520 10.17 -22.28 10.58
C CYS A 520 10.45 -21.32 9.41
N THR A 521 9.69 -20.23 9.27
CA THR A 521 9.86 -19.25 8.19
C THR A 521 11.16 -18.47 8.33
N HIS A 522 11.70 -18.35 9.55
CA HIS A 522 12.96 -17.66 9.82
C HIS A 522 14.16 -18.43 9.27
N ALA A 523 14.03 -19.75 9.14
CA ALA A 523 15.04 -20.64 8.56
C ALA A 523 14.98 -20.71 7.03
N VAL A 524 13.86 -20.32 6.41
CA VAL A 524 13.66 -20.32 4.96
C VAL A 524 14.43 -19.16 4.31
N PRO A 525 15.13 -19.35 3.18
CA PRO A 525 15.79 -18.27 2.46
C PRO A 525 14.76 -17.46 1.66
N LEU A 526 13.86 -16.74 2.34
CA LEU A 526 12.69 -16.08 1.73
C LEU A 526 13.07 -15.09 0.62
N SER A 527 14.17 -14.36 0.77
CA SER A 527 14.68 -13.43 -0.27
C SER A 527 15.61 -14.08 -1.31
N ARG A 528 15.84 -15.39 -1.21
CA ARG A 528 16.65 -16.21 -2.12
C ARG A 528 15.97 -17.55 -2.36
N LEU A 529 14.65 -17.52 -2.55
CA LEU A 529 13.82 -18.72 -2.60
C LEU A 529 14.23 -19.67 -3.74
N ALA A 530 14.85 -19.12 -4.79
CA ALA A 530 15.44 -19.87 -5.89
C ALA A 530 16.53 -20.88 -5.46
N GLU A 531 17.15 -20.72 -4.28
CA GLU A 531 18.08 -21.71 -3.71
C GLU A 531 17.40 -23.06 -3.42
N TRP A 532 16.10 -23.04 -3.12
CA TRP A 532 15.29 -24.23 -2.88
C TRP A 532 14.37 -24.56 -4.06
N PHE A 533 13.95 -23.56 -4.82
CA PHE A 533 13.03 -23.69 -5.95
C PHE A 533 13.62 -23.03 -7.20
N PRO A 534 14.53 -23.70 -7.94
CA PRO A 534 15.27 -23.09 -9.05
C PRO A 534 14.39 -22.50 -10.16
N LEU A 535 13.17 -23.00 -10.35
CA LEU A 535 12.22 -22.51 -11.35
C LEU A 535 11.62 -21.12 -11.02
N VAL A 536 11.72 -20.67 -9.77
CA VAL A 536 11.23 -19.34 -9.36
C VAL A 536 12.10 -18.24 -9.95
N GLY A 537 13.43 -18.41 -9.97
CA GLY A 537 14.39 -17.38 -10.39
C GLY A 537 14.68 -16.33 -9.30
N ALA A 538 15.76 -15.56 -9.47
CA ALA A 538 16.33 -14.70 -8.41
C ALA A 538 15.56 -13.39 -8.12
N ARG A 539 14.53 -13.06 -8.93
CA ARG A 539 13.78 -11.80 -8.81
C ARG A 539 12.71 -11.81 -7.72
N TRP A 540 12.32 -12.99 -7.24
CA TRP A 540 11.17 -13.12 -6.36
C TRP A 540 11.56 -13.37 -4.91
N ASN A 541 10.84 -12.70 -4.01
CA ASN A 541 10.79 -13.06 -2.60
C ASN A 541 9.61 -14.00 -2.34
N GLY A 542 9.77 -14.97 -1.44
CA GLY A 542 8.69 -15.76 -0.89
C GLY A 542 8.09 -15.11 0.36
N LEU A 543 6.77 -15.17 0.50
CA LEU A 543 6.10 -14.97 1.79
C LEU A 543 5.12 -16.11 2.08
N PRO A 544 4.96 -16.53 3.35
CA PRO A 544 3.95 -17.50 3.73
C PRO A 544 2.57 -17.07 3.25
N ARG A 545 1.96 -17.88 2.39
CA ARG A 545 0.61 -17.67 1.83
C ARG A 545 -0.46 -18.36 2.65
N GLY A 546 -0.17 -19.56 3.13
CA GLY A 546 -1.15 -20.40 3.82
C GLY A 546 -0.58 -21.77 4.15
N VAL A 547 -1.34 -22.55 4.90
CA VAL A 547 -1.02 -23.96 5.21
C VAL A 547 -1.98 -24.88 4.47
N GLN A 548 -1.50 -26.04 4.02
CA GLN A 548 -2.38 -27.10 3.50
C GLN A 548 -2.94 -27.96 4.63
N ARG A 549 -2.15 -28.15 5.68
CA ARG A 549 -2.47 -28.92 6.87
C ARG A 549 -1.45 -28.64 7.97
N VAL A 550 -1.88 -28.69 9.22
CA VAL A 550 -1.02 -28.84 10.40
C VAL A 550 -1.52 -30.02 11.23
N GLN A 551 -0.66 -30.99 11.52
CA GLN A 551 -1.01 -32.18 12.30
C GLN A 551 -0.28 -32.17 13.64
N PHE A 552 -0.99 -32.41 14.74
CA PHE A 552 -0.44 -32.45 16.10
C PHE A 552 -0.45 -33.86 16.68
N TYR A 553 0.66 -34.21 17.34
CA TYR A 553 0.92 -35.52 17.94
C TYR A 553 1.24 -35.44 19.44
N GLY A 554 1.27 -34.23 19.99
CA GLY A 554 1.55 -33.99 21.39
C GLY A 554 1.11 -32.61 21.86
N PRO A 555 1.25 -32.34 23.17
CA PRO A 555 0.92 -31.04 23.74
C PRO A 555 1.86 -29.94 23.23
N THR A 556 1.33 -28.72 23.13
CA THR A 556 2.05 -27.51 22.71
C THR A 556 3.27 -27.26 23.62
N PRO A 557 4.50 -27.25 23.09
CA PRO A 557 5.72 -26.98 23.87
C PRO A 557 5.71 -25.54 24.37
N VAL A 558 5.98 -25.31 25.65
CA VAL A 558 6.00 -23.95 26.24
C VAL A 558 7.42 -23.46 26.57
N GLN A 559 8.39 -24.37 26.61
CA GLN A 559 9.78 -24.11 26.98
C GLN A 559 10.70 -25.19 26.40
N GLY A 560 12.00 -24.90 26.36
CA GLY A 560 13.02 -25.85 25.90
C GLY A 560 13.27 -25.79 24.39
N VAL A 561 14.19 -26.65 23.93
CA VAL A 561 14.64 -26.65 22.54
C VAL A 561 13.75 -27.53 21.68
N VAL A 562 13.31 -26.99 20.54
CA VAL A 562 12.53 -27.67 19.52
C VAL A 562 13.34 -27.70 18.23
N ARG A 563 13.62 -28.89 17.71
CA ARG A 563 14.32 -29.05 16.44
C ARG A 563 13.31 -28.97 15.29
N CYS A 564 13.52 -28.05 14.37
CA CYS A 564 12.67 -27.82 13.21
C CYS A 564 13.39 -28.31 11.94
N GLU A 565 12.84 -29.32 11.28
CA GLU A 565 13.36 -29.87 10.03
C GLU A 565 12.49 -29.45 8.85
N ILE A 566 13.09 -28.80 7.86
CA ILE A 566 12.38 -28.19 6.74
C ILE A 566 12.88 -28.80 5.43
N ARG A 567 11.97 -29.26 4.57
CA ARG A 567 12.29 -29.84 3.25
C ARG A 567 11.46 -29.17 2.15
N PRO A 568 12.09 -28.61 1.10
CA PRO A 568 11.35 -28.12 -0.06
C PRO A 568 10.75 -29.31 -0.83
N GLN A 569 9.50 -29.17 -1.28
CA GLN A 569 8.87 -30.15 -2.14
C GLN A 569 9.23 -29.89 -3.60
N ALA A 570 9.34 -30.95 -4.40
CA ALA A 570 9.63 -30.82 -5.83
C ALA A 570 8.52 -30.04 -6.54
N GLN A 571 8.91 -29.01 -7.30
CA GLN A 571 7.96 -28.22 -8.09
C GLN A 571 7.76 -28.88 -9.46
N ALA A 572 6.52 -29.25 -9.79
CA ALA A 572 6.18 -29.72 -11.13
C ALA A 572 6.24 -28.56 -12.15
N HIS A 573 6.45 -28.86 -13.43
CA HIS A 573 6.32 -27.86 -14.50
C HIS A 573 4.87 -27.35 -14.56
N GLY A 574 4.66 -26.11 -14.13
CA GLY A 574 3.34 -25.46 -13.99
C GLY A 574 3.37 -24.44 -12.86
N SER A 575 2.46 -23.46 -12.83
CA SER A 575 2.50 -22.32 -11.89
C SER A 575 2.13 -22.66 -10.43
N ALA A 576 2.39 -23.89 -9.97
CA ALA A 576 2.11 -24.28 -8.59
C ALA A 576 2.96 -23.44 -7.61
N PRO A 577 2.37 -22.95 -6.51
CA PRO A 577 3.10 -22.19 -5.50
C PRO A 577 4.24 -23.04 -4.91
N PRO A 578 5.38 -22.44 -4.51
CA PRO A 578 6.41 -23.16 -3.77
C PRO A 578 5.86 -23.71 -2.45
N VAL A 579 6.20 -24.95 -2.12
CA VAL A 579 5.70 -25.66 -0.93
C VAL A 579 6.85 -26.28 -0.16
N ILE A 580 6.81 -26.16 1.17
CA ILE A 580 7.74 -26.85 2.08
C ILE A 580 6.97 -27.78 3.02
N TYR A 581 7.63 -28.88 3.40
CA TYR A 581 7.22 -29.75 4.50
C TYR A 581 8.09 -29.48 5.73
N VAL A 582 7.47 -29.40 6.90
CA VAL A 582 8.14 -29.03 8.16
C VAL A 582 7.76 -30.03 9.25
N GLN A 583 8.75 -30.49 10.03
CA GLN A 583 8.53 -31.19 11.30
C GLN A 583 9.11 -30.40 12.46
N PHE A 584 8.34 -30.26 13.54
CA PHE A 584 8.79 -29.73 14.82
C PHE A 584 8.96 -30.88 15.81
N ILE A 585 10.17 -31.06 16.33
CA ILE A 585 10.61 -32.27 17.04
C ILE A 585 11.07 -31.87 18.44
N VAL A 586 10.47 -32.50 19.46
CA VAL A 586 10.79 -32.30 20.88
C VAL A 586 11.41 -33.58 21.42
N GLY A 587 12.67 -33.50 21.85
CA GLY A 587 13.46 -34.69 22.15
C GLY A 587 13.60 -35.58 20.91
N ALA A 588 12.98 -36.76 20.94
CA ALA A 588 12.99 -37.72 19.83
C ALA A 588 11.65 -37.83 19.08
N ALA A 589 10.59 -37.15 19.54
CA ALA A 589 9.24 -37.28 19.00
C ALA A 589 8.82 -36.03 18.21
N VAL A 590 8.10 -36.23 17.10
CA VAL A 590 7.48 -35.14 16.35
C VAL A 590 6.31 -34.59 17.17
N TRP A 591 6.34 -33.31 17.50
CA TRP A 591 5.22 -32.62 18.16
C TRP A 591 4.14 -32.27 17.12
N CYS A 592 4.54 -31.65 16.01
CA CYS A 592 3.67 -31.40 14.89
C CYS A 592 4.42 -31.42 13.57
N ASP A 593 3.68 -31.64 12.48
CA ASP A 593 4.15 -31.39 11.12
C ASP A 593 3.19 -30.48 10.37
N LEU A 594 3.70 -29.73 9.40
CA LEU A 594 2.88 -28.90 8.53
C LEU A 594 3.42 -28.83 7.11
N THR A 595 2.53 -28.46 6.20
CA THR A 595 2.85 -28.12 4.83
C THR A 595 2.52 -26.66 4.59
N LEU A 596 3.52 -25.84 4.26
CA LEU A 596 3.42 -24.40 4.10
C LEU A 596 3.61 -24.01 2.63
N GLU A 597 2.72 -23.15 2.13
CA GLU A 597 2.76 -22.61 0.78
C GLU A 597 3.28 -21.17 0.78
N PHE A 598 3.99 -20.79 -0.29
CA PHE A 598 4.47 -19.43 -0.49
C PHE A 598 3.78 -18.72 -1.65
N THR A 599 3.56 -17.42 -1.49
CA THR A 599 3.30 -16.52 -2.62
C THR A 599 4.60 -15.84 -3.04
N LEU A 600 4.71 -15.50 -4.32
CA LEU A 600 5.88 -14.84 -4.89
C LEU A 600 5.62 -13.34 -5.01
N LEU A 601 6.54 -12.54 -4.46
CA LEU A 601 6.50 -11.09 -4.50
C LEU A 601 7.64 -10.57 -5.37
N ASP A 602 7.33 -9.69 -6.32
CA ASP A 602 8.32 -9.15 -7.24
C ASP A 602 9.25 -8.21 -6.48
N ALA A 603 10.50 -8.62 -6.33
CA ALA A 603 11.54 -7.93 -5.57
C ALA A 603 12.71 -7.51 -6.47
N LEU A 604 12.46 -7.35 -7.77
CA LEU A 604 13.45 -6.89 -8.74
C LEU A 604 14.24 -5.64 -8.29
N PRO A 605 13.63 -4.59 -7.67
CA PRO A 605 14.36 -3.42 -7.17
C PRO A 605 15.45 -3.75 -6.13
N PHE A 606 15.32 -4.90 -5.44
CA PHE A 606 16.24 -5.36 -4.41
C PHE A 606 17.21 -6.42 -4.91
N ALA A 607 17.08 -6.88 -6.15
CA ALA A 607 17.88 -7.97 -6.70
C ALA A 607 19.39 -7.65 -6.62
N GLY A 608 20.19 -8.61 -6.14
CA GLY A 608 21.64 -8.45 -5.99
C GLY A 608 22.10 -7.57 -4.81
N ALA A 609 21.21 -6.80 -4.17
CA ALA A 609 21.60 -5.96 -3.04
C ALA A 609 21.84 -6.80 -1.75
N PRO A 610 22.85 -6.47 -0.92
CA PRO A 610 23.04 -7.09 0.39
C PRO A 610 21.87 -6.83 1.34
N PHE A 611 21.53 -7.79 2.21
CA PHE A 611 20.39 -7.69 3.12
C PHE A 611 20.45 -6.47 4.05
N ALA A 612 21.62 -6.17 4.61
CA ALA A 612 21.81 -4.98 5.43
C ALA A 612 21.49 -3.68 4.67
N ALA A 613 21.87 -3.59 3.39
CA ALA A 613 21.56 -2.42 2.55
C ALA A 613 20.07 -2.33 2.23
N ARG A 614 19.39 -3.46 1.96
CA ARG A 614 17.93 -3.50 1.75
C ARG A 614 17.20 -3.01 2.99
N ARG A 615 17.56 -3.54 4.17
CA ARG A 615 16.98 -3.16 5.46
C ARG A 615 17.14 -1.66 5.72
N ALA A 616 18.36 -1.15 5.56
CA ALA A 616 18.66 0.27 5.77
C ALA A 616 17.89 1.18 4.78
N PHE A 617 17.77 0.77 3.51
CA PHE A 617 16.98 1.51 2.51
C PHE A 617 15.49 1.55 2.89
N VAL A 618 14.88 0.39 3.12
CA VAL A 618 13.43 0.32 3.43
C VAL A 618 13.09 1.06 4.73
N ARG A 619 14.00 1.09 5.71
CA ARG A 619 13.84 1.85 6.96
C ARG A 619 14.18 3.34 6.84
N ARG A 620 14.63 3.79 5.66
CA ARG A 620 15.07 5.17 5.37
C ARG A 620 16.30 5.59 6.19
N GLU A 621 17.12 4.63 6.60
CA GLU A 621 18.33 4.84 7.41
C GLU A 621 19.52 5.21 6.52
N ALA A 622 19.62 4.65 5.31
CA ALA A 622 20.75 4.91 4.41
C ALA A 622 20.35 4.86 2.93
N TYR A 623 21.06 5.63 2.11
CA TYR A 623 21.00 5.52 0.66
C TYR A 623 21.58 4.17 0.19
N ALA A 624 20.88 3.54 -0.75
CA ALA A 624 21.39 2.44 -1.54
C ALA A 624 20.99 2.68 -3.01
N PRO A 625 21.77 2.21 -4.00
CA PRO A 625 21.47 2.41 -5.42
C PRO A 625 20.36 1.49 -5.93
N MET A 626 19.28 1.32 -5.15
CA MET A 626 18.09 0.54 -5.50
C MET A 626 17.11 1.44 -6.25
N ARG A 627 16.49 0.91 -7.31
CA ARG A 627 15.52 1.67 -8.12
C ARG A 627 14.27 0.86 -8.41
N PHE A 628 13.14 1.55 -8.31
CA PHE A 628 11.81 1.07 -8.70
C PHE A 628 11.44 1.58 -10.10
N SER A 629 12.06 2.68 -10.54
CA SER A 629 12.06 3.16 -11.92
C SER A 629 13.28 2.70 -12.73
N SER A 630 13.16 2.69 -14.05
CA SER A 630 14.28 2.48 -14.98
C SER A 630 14.97 3.80 -15.36
N THR A 631 16.15 3.73 -15.98
CA THR A 631 16.87 4.93 -16.43
C THR A 631 17.80 4.65 -17.60
N ASP A 632 18.04 5.68 -18.41
CA ASP A 632 19.11 5.72 -19.42
C ASP A 632 20.32 6.58 -18.98
N GLY A 633 20.29 7.10 -17.74
CA GLY A 633 21.28 8.03 -17.18
C GLY A 633 20.89 9.51 -17.28
N SER A 634 20.04 9.88 -18.24
CA SER A 634 19.54 11.25 -18.41
C SER A 634 18.09 11.41 -17.99
N GLN A 635 17.29 10.37 -18.22
CA GLN A 635 15.88 10.29 -17.90
C GLN A 635 15.61 9.08 -17.00
N SER A 636 14.65 9.23 -16.09
CA SER A 636 14.07 8.15 -15.30
C SER A 636 12.66 7.84 -15.81
N THR A 637 12.31 6.56 -15.92
CA THR A 637 10.99 6.12 -16.39
C THR A 637 10.38 5.14 -15.39
N GLY A 638 9.21 5.48 -14.83
CA GLY A 638 8.43 4.60 -13.98
C GLY A 638 7.11 4.20 -14.63
N SER A 639 6.66 2.98 -14.38
CA SER A 639 5.38 2.45 -14.87
C SER A 639 4.41 2.24 -13.70
N GLU A 640 3.13 2.60 -13.89
CA GLU A 640 2.07 2.28 -12.93
C GLU A 640 1.96 0.76 -12.71
N GLU A 641 2.13 -0.04 -13.76
CA GLU A 641 2.10 -1.50 -13.68
C GLU A 641 3.24 -2.05 -12.81
N GLU A 642 4.44 -1.48 -12.95
CA GLU A 642 5.60 -1.84 -12.12
C GLU A 642 5.38 -1.48 -10.65
N MET A 643 4.93 -0.25 -10.38
CA MET A 643 4.66 0.20 -9.02
C MET A 643 3.58 -0.65 -8.35
N ALA A 644 2.54 -1.05 -9.09
CA ALA A 644 1.53 -1.98 -8.59
C ALA A 644 2.11 -3.35 -8.23
N ARG A 645 3.03 -3.90 -9.04
CA ARG A 645 3.73 -5.16 -8.74
C ARG A 645 4.62 -5.07 -7.51
N TYR A 646 5.26 -3.92 -7.30
CA TYR A 646 6.16 -3.69 -6.15
C TYR A 646 5.42 -3.30 -4.87
N GLN A 647 4.14 -2.92 -4.95
CA GLN A 647 3.28 -2.65 -3.80
C GLN A 647 2.73 -3.97 -3.21
N TRP A 648 3.55 -4.67 -2.43
CA TRP A 648 3.16 -5.98 -1.86
C TRP A 648 2.09 -5.87 -0.77
N MET A 649 1.99 -4.71 -0.13
CA MET A 649 0.98 -4.42 0.89
C MET A 649 0.57 -2.94 0.90
N PRO A 650 -0.62 -2.60 1.43
CA PRO A 650 -1.09 -1.21 1.48
C PRO A 650 -0.09 -0.29 2.19
N GLY A 651 0.19 0.88 1.61
CA GLY A 651 1.06 1.91 2.21
C GLY A 651 2.57 1.62 2.20
N GLN A 652 3.03 0.50 1.62
CA GLN A 652 4.44 0.11 1.62
C GLN A 652 5.34 1.12 0.90
N LEU A 653 5.05 1.42 -0.38
CA LEU A 653 5.90 2.33 -1.15
C LEU A 653 5.82 3.74 -0.57
N GLU A 654 4.65 4.19 -0.12
CA GLU A 654 4.51 5.47 0.56
C GLU A 654 5.41 5.59 1.79
N THR A 655 5.49 4.52 2.59
CA THR A 655 6.38 4.44 3.75
C THR A 655 7.85 4.51 3.34
N ILE A 656 8.26 3.73 2.34
CA ILE A 656 9.65 3.70 1.84
C ILE A 656 10.06 5.08 1.32
N PHE A 657 9.21 5.70 0.50
CA PHE A 657 9.53 6.95 -0.21
C PHE A 657 9.15 8.22 0.59
N GLY A 658 8.65 8.08 1.81
CA GLY A 658 8.24 9.21 2.66
C GLY A 658 7.17 10.07 1.99
N LEU A 659 6.13 9.42 1.48
CA LEU A 659 4.98 10.05 0.82
C LEU A 659 3.76 10.03 1.76
N PRO A 660 2.83 10.99 1.61
CA PRO A 660 1.53 10.88 2.27
C PRO A 660 0.79 9.64 1.75
N ALA A 661 -0.02 9.02 2.60
CA ALA A 661 -0.86 7.87 2.22
C ALA A 661 -2.33 8.15 2.57
N PRO A 662 -3.31 7.64 1.78
CA PRO A 662 -3.13 6.89 0.53
C PRO A 662 -2.98 7.81 -0.68
N LEU A 663 -2.19 7.39 -1.68
CA LEU A 663 -2.10 8.04 -3.00
C LEU A 663 -2.67 7.14 -4.10
N ALA A 664 -3.24 7.74 -5.15
CA ALA A 664 -3.61 6.98 -6.33
C ALA A 664 -2.34 6.51 -7.07
N LEU A 665 -2.40 5.35 -7.73
CA LEU A 665 -1.24 4.75 -8.40
C LEU A 665 -0.53 5.69 -9.41
N PRO A 666 -1.22 6.52 -10.22
CA PRO A 666 -0.55 7.49 -11.10
C PRO A 666 0.26 8.55 -10.33
N GLU A 667 -0.31 9.06 -9.23
CA GLU A 667 0.34 10.08 -8.37
C GLU A 667 1.54 9.48 -7.64
N LEU A 668 1.37 8.27 -7.12
CA LEU A 668 2.42 7.48 -6.48
C LEU A 668 3.59 7.25 -7.43
N THR A 669 3.31 6.81 -8.66
CA THR A 669 4.32 6.54 -9.70
C THR A 669 5.08 7.82 -10.06
N ALA A 670 4.37 8.94 -10.23
CA ALA A 670 4.98 10.23 -10.53
C ALA A 670 5.92 10.71 -9.41
N ALA A 671 5.46 10.63 -8.16
CA ALA A 671 6.23 11.07 -7.01
C ALA A 671 7.47 10.20 -6.76
N ILE A 672 7.33 8.87 -6.85
CA ILE A 672 8.46 7.93 -6.69
C ILE A 672 9.51 8.17 -7.77
N THR A 673 9.10 8.19 -9.04
CA THR A 673 10.03 8.36 -10.17
C THR A 673 10.78 9.68 -10.07
N ALA A 674 10.11 10.77 -9.68
CA ALA A 674 10.76 12.07 -9.52
C ALA A 674 11.70 12.13 -8.32
N LYS A 675 11.30 11.56 -7.18
CA LYS A 675 12.17 11.44 -6.00
C LYS A 675 13.41 10.60 -6.33
N GLU A 676 13.27 9.44 -6.97
CA GLU A 676 14.38 8.58 -7.38
C GLU A 676 15.30 9.25 -8.40
N HIS A 677 14.76 10.04 -9.33
CA HIS A 677 15.59 10.76 -10.29
C HIS A 677 16.59 11.69 -9.59
N VAL A 678 16.10 12.52 -8.67
CA VAL A 678 16.92 13.50 -7.94
C VAL A 678 17.78 12.83 -6.87
N ALA A 679 17.22 11.88 -6.12
CA ALA A 679 17.90 11.22 -5.02
C ALA A 679 19.15 10.46 -5.46
N HIS A 680 19.11 9.80 -6.63
CA HIS A 680 20.28 9.12 -7.18
C HIS A 680 21.35 10.09 -7.66
N ALA A 681 20.97 11.21 -8.27
CA ALA A 681 21.92 12.26 -8.65
C ALA A 681 22.65 12.84 -7.42
N LEU A 682 21.95 12.93 -6.29
CA LEU A 682 22.49 13.48 -5.03
C LEU A 682 23.09 12.44 -4.08
N ARG A 683 22.93 11.14 -4.38
CA ARG A 683 23.30 10.02 -3.49
C ARG A 683 22.73 10.18 -2.08
N VAL A 684 21.44 10.49 -2.00
CA VAL A 684 20.65 10.54 -0.75
C VAL A 684 19.47 9.60 -0.85
N HIS A 685 18.89 9.21 0.29
CA HIS A 685 17.70 8.37 0.27
C HIS A 685 16.52 9.10 -0.42
N PRO A 686 15.72 8.45 -1.29
CA PRO A 686 14.58 9.09 -1.96
C PRO A 686 13.56 9.76 -1.04
N ALA A 687 13.37 9.23 0.17
CA ALA A 687 12.52 9.86 1.19
C ALA A 687 13.01 11.24 1.66
N ALA A 688 14.30 11.53 1.52
CA ALA A 688 14.89 12.82 1.87
C ALA A 688 14.72 13.89 0.78
N VAL A 689 14.11 13.53 -0.36
CA VAL A 689 13.75 14.47 -1.42
C VAL A 689 12.30 14.88 -1.23
N ALA A 690 12.03 16.18 -1.16
CA ALA A 690 10.71 16.76 -1.18
C ALA A 690 10.41 17.35 -2.57
N LEU A 691 9.16 17.25 -3.02
CA LEU A 691 8.69 17.84 -4.27
C LEU A 691 7.73 18.98 -3.94
N ASN A 692 7.75 20.06 -4.74
CA ASN A 692 6.70 21.07 -4.67
C ASN A 692 5.37 20.50 -5.20
N ALA A 693 4.24 21.16 -4.93
CA ALA A 693 2.91 20.66 -5.31
C ALA A 693 2.74 20.41 -6.82
N ALA A 694 3.49 21.11 -7.68
CA ALA A 694 3.46 20.94 -9.13
C ALA A 694 4.41 19.85 -9.65
N HIS A 695 5.21 19.22 -8.78
CA HIS A 695 6.29 18.29 -9.14
C HIS A 695 7.27 18.85 -10.20
N THR A 696 7.54 20.16 -10.16
CA THR A 696 8.48 20.85 -11.06
C THR A 696 9.82 21.18 -10.39
N GLN A 697 9.89 21.06 -9.07
CA GLN A 697 11.08 21.37 -8.30
C GLN A 697 11.21 20.42 -7.11
N ALA A 698 12.42 19.94 -6.90
CA ALA A 698 12.78 19.07 -5.79
C ALA A 698 13.74 19.77 -4.82
N THR A 699 13.63 19.50 -3.53
CA THR A 699 14.56 19.97 -2.49
C THR A 699 14.97 18.82 -1.59
N SER A 700 16.04 18.98 -0.81
CA SER A 700 16.43 18.00 0.20
C SER A 700 17.03 18.68 1.41
N ALA A 701 16.73 18.15 2.60
CA ALA A 701 17.32 18.65 3.85
C ALA A 701 18.85 18.48 3.89
N HIS A 702 19.40 17.53 3.12
CA HIS A 702 20.85 17.39 2.94
C HIS A 702 21.48 18.55 2.17
N PHE A 703 20.69 19.35 1.45
CA PHE A 703 21.16 20.47 0.64
C PHE A 703 20.26 21.69 0.84
N PRO A 704 20.30 22.30 2.04
CA PRO A 704 19.27 23.22 2.52
C PRO A 704 19.20 24.53 1.72
N LEU A 705 20.21 24.85 0.91
CA LEU A 705 20.31 26.08 0.12
C LEU A 705 20.04 25.87 -1.36
N GLN A 706 19.70 24.66 -1.79
CA GLN A 706 19.61 24.29 -3.20
C GLN A 706 18.29 23.57 -3.53
N ALA A 707 17.87 23.73 -4.79
CA ALA A 707 16.71 23.06 -5.36
C ALA A 707 17.00 22.57 -6.77
N TRP A 708 16.36 21.48 -7.20
CA TRP A 708 16.54 20.83 -8.49
C TRP A 708 15.28 20.96 -9.34
N PRO A 709 15.31 21.74 -10.43
CA PRO A 709 14.23 21.77 -11.40
C PRO A 709 14.08 20.40 -12.08
N VAL A 710 12.85 19.90 -12.16
CA VAL A 710 12.52 18.63 -12.81
C VAL A 710 11.34 18.81 -13.76
N SER A 711 11.35 18.06 -14.86
CA SER A 711 10.21 17.94 -15.77
C SER A 711 9.62 16.55 -15.63
N VAL A 712 8.33 16.49 -15.33
CA VAL A 712 7.57 15.24 -15.19
C VAL A 712 6.52 15.19 -16.30
N ARG A 713 6.54 14.10 -17.08
CA ARG A 713 5.54 13.82 -18.13
C ARG A 713 4.87 12.49 -17.86
N ASN A 714 3.53 12.47 -17.91
CA ASN A 714 2.77 11.23 -17.82
C ASN A 714 2.12 10.94 -19.18
N THR A 715 2.32 9.75 -19.72
CA THR A 715 1.71 9.30 -20.97
C THR A 715 1.32 7.83 -20.84
N GLY A 716 0.02 7.54 -20.85
CA GLY A 716 -0.50 6.17 -20.87
C GLY A 716 -0.07 5.29 -19.70
N GLY A 717 0.07 5.86 -18.49
CA GLY A 717 0.51 5.12 -17.29
C GLY A 717 2.03 4.98 -17.14
N GLN A 718 2.80 5.62 -18.01
CA GLN A 718 4.25 5.80 -17.86
C GLN A 718 4.59 7.22 -17.45
N VAL A 719 5.44 7.36 -16.44
CA VAL A 719 5.97 8.63 -15.96
C VAL A 719 7.43 8.75 -16.39
N GLN A 720 7.76 9.80 -17.12
CA GLN A 720 9.12 10.18 -17.48
C GLN A 720 9.55 11.40 -16.68
N VAL A 721 10.72 11.33 -16.06
CA VAL A 721 11.30 12.44 -15.30
C VAL A 721 12.72 12.72 -15.76
N GLN A 722 13.03 13.99 -15.97
CA GLN A 722 14.36 14.47 -16.31
C GLN A 722 14.66 15.81 -15.62
N ALA A 723 15.93 16.17 -15.52
CA ALA A 723 16.33 17.51 -15.07
C ALA A 723 15.77 18.59 -16.04
N ALA A 724 15.24 19.68 -15.47
CA ALA A 724 14.73 20.82 -16.24
C ALA A 724 15.69 22.02 -16.23
N GLY A 725 16.92 21.83 -15.76
CA GLY A 725 17.97 22.85 -15.65
C GLY A 725 18.99 22.50 -14.59
N ASP A 726 19.94 23.40 -14.37
CA ASP A 726 20.91 23.29 -13.27
C ASP A 726 20.26 23.46 -11.90
N ALA A 727 20.96 22.99 -10.86
CA ALA A 727 20.55 23.24 -9.47
C ALA A 727 20.47 24.75 -9.22
N GLN A 728 19.36 25.17 -8.63
CA GLN A 728 19.07 26.57 -8.30
C GLN A 728 19.40 26.82 -6.83
N TRP A 729 19.99 27.98 -6.55
CA TRP A 729 20.18 28.46 -5.19
C TRP A 729 18.88 29.07 -4.67
N LEU A 730 18.40 28.59 -3.52
CA LEU A 730 17.17 29.06 -2.92
C LEU A 730 17.36 30.50 -2.37
N PRO A 731 16.36 31.38 -2.54
CA PRO A 731 16.36 32.67 -1.88
C PRO A 731 16.18 32.44 -0.37
N THR A 732 17.09 32.96 0.44
CA THR A 732 17.06 32.81 1.90
C THR A 732 16.46 34.07 2.51
N SER A 733 15.32 33.96 3.19
CA SER A 733 14.74 35.05 3.98
C SER A 733 15.53 35.22 5.28
N GLY A 734 16.31 36.28 5.45
CA GLY A 734 17.04 36.54 6.69
C GLY A 734 18.41 37.20 6.52
N ALA A 735 19.30 36.96 7.50
CA ALA A 735 20.67 37.45 7.55
C ALA A 735 21.47 36.92 6.34
N ASN A 736 22.06 37.83 5.58
CA ASN A 736 23.06 37.57 4.56
C ASN A 736 24.36 38.26 4.96
N LEU A 737 25.51 37.67 4.62
CA LEU A 737 26.80 38.35 4.77
C LEU A 737 26.87 39.57 3.84
N PHE A 738 26.25 39.43 2.67
CA PHE A 738 26.24 40.34 1.56
C PHE A 738 24.87 41.03 1.48
N HIS A 739 24.73 42.23 2.03
CA HIS A 739 23.47 42.99 1.90
C HIS A 739 23.55 43.95 0.71
N GLY A 740 22.42 44.33 0.11
CA GLY A 740 22.39 45.27 -1.01
C GLY A 740 22.57 44.62 -2.39
N GLU A 741 21.94 45.24 -3.40
CA GLU A 741 21.70 44.66 -4.73
C GLU A 741 22.95 44.03 -5.39
N PHE A 742 24.09 44.71 -5.36
CA PHE A 742 25.31 44.21 -5.99
C PHE A 742 25.94 43.04 -5.22
N LEU A 743 25.96 43.08 -3.89
CA LEU A 743 26.64 42.05 -3.11
C LEU A 743 25.82 40.76 -3.07
N ASP A 744 24.49 40.85 -3.06
CA ASP A 744 23.62 39.68 -3.23
C ASP A 744 23.85 39.01 -4.60
N ASP A 745 23.95 39.80 -5.68
CA ASP A 745 24.30 39.31 -7.01
C ASP A 745 25.72 38.70 -7.06
N LEU A 746 26.70 39.34 -6.42
CA LEU A 746 28.08 38.84 -6.33
C LEU A 746 28.13 37.48 -5.62
N SER A 747 27.47 37.36 -4.47
CA SER A 747 27.34 36.09 -3.75
C SER A 747 26.71 35.02 -4.63
N LEU A 748 25.57 35.32 -5.26
CA LEU A 748 24.86 34.37 -6.11
C LEU A 748 25.71 33.93 -7.31
N ALA A 749 26.38 34.88 -7.96
CA ALA A 749 27.26 34.64 -9.10
C ALA A 749 28.43 33.73 -8.70
N LEU A 750 29.14 34.04 -7.63
CA LEU A 750 30.30 33.26 -7.19
C LEU A 750 29.90 31.86 -6.72
N ARG A 751 28.82 31.73 -5.92
CA ARG A 751 28.32 30.40 -5.51
C ARG A 751 27.88 29.56 -6.70
N SER A 752 27.14 30.14 -7.64
CA SER A 752 26.69 29.43 -8.86
C SER A 752 27.83 29.00 -9.77
N ASN A 753 28.97 29.71 -9.74
CA ASN A 753 30.11 29.41 -10.60
C ASN A 753 31.12 28.46 -9.96
N TYR A 754 31.33 28.52 -8.64
CA TYR A 754 32.44 27.85 -7.96
C TYR A 754 32.03 26.87 -6.86
N VAL A 755 30.74 26.81 -6.48
CA VAL A 755 30.22 25.81 -5.54
C VAL A 755 29.23 24.91 -6.28
N ARG A 756 29.45 23.60 -6.24
CA ARG A 756 28.52 22.61 -6.79
C ARG A 756 27.47 22.28 -5.75
N HIS A 757 27.89 21.89 -4.54
CA HIS A 757 26.97 21.55 -3.46
C HIS A 757 27.37 22.13 -2.10
N PHE A 758 26.38 22.60 -1.35
CA PHE A 758 26.47 22.80 0.09
C PHE A 758 25.69 21.69 0.79
N ARG A 759 26.41 20.70 1.34
CA ARG A 759 25.85 19.44 1.82
C ARG A 759 25.94 19.32 3.34
N LEU A 760 24.84 18.91 3.96
CA LEU A 760 24.77 18.43 5.34
C LEU A 760 24.77 16.90 5.33
N ALA A 761 25.79 16.28 5.93
CA ALA A 761 25.84 14.82 6.05
C ALA A 761 24.70 14.28 6.92
N GLU A 762 24.44 14.95 8.04
CA GLU A 762 23.45 14.57 9.06
C GLU A 762 22.44 15.71 9.32
N PRO A 763 21.52 15.98 8.38
CA PRO A 763 20.67 17.17 8.42
C PRO A 763 19.77 17.23 9.65
N ALA A 764 19.32 16.09 10.18
CA ALA A 764 18.48 16.05 11.39
C ALA A 764 19.25 16.51 12.65
N LEU A 765 20.50 16.05 12.83
CA LEU A 765 21.35 16.47 13.95
C LEU A 765 21.76 17.94 13.81
N LEU A 766 22.09 18.37 12.59
CA LEU A 766 22.50 19.74 12.31
C LEU A 766 21.35 20.74 12.43
N ALA A 767 20.12 20.34 12.09
CA ALA A 767 18.93 21.16 12.29
C ALA A 767 18.66 21.48 13.77
N ALA A 768 18.99 20.55 14.69
CA ALA A 768 18.87 20.79 16.13
C ALA A 768 19.84 21.86 16.66
N LEU A 769 20.88 22.21 15.89
CA LEU A 769 21.86 23.24 16.21
C LEU A 769 21.57 24.59 15.54
N HIS A 770 20.49 24.69 14.76
CA HIS A 770 20.11 25.92 14.06
C HIS A 770 19.93 27.08 15.06
N GLY A 771 20.46 28.25 14.74
CA GLY A 771 20.37 29.43 15.61
C GLY A 771 21.24 29.37 16.87
N ARG A 772 22.20 28.43 16.96
CA ARG A 772 23.21 28.38 18.03
C ARG A 772 24.62 28.53 17.45
N PRO A 773 25.56 29.21 18.13
CA PRO A 773 26.94 29.26 17.66
C PRO A 773 27.65 27.90 17.73
N PHE A 774 28.66 27.70 16.89
CA PHE A 774 29.55 26.54 16.89
C PHE A 774 30.94 26.93 16.36
N VAL A 775 31.89 26.02 16.51
CA VAL A 775 33.22 26.11 15.91
C VAL A 775 33.26 25.20 14.67
N ILE A 776 33.57 25.76 13.50
CA ILE A 776 33.71 25.02 12.24
C ILE A 776 35.20 24.78 12.00
N CYS A 777 35.57 23.52 11.85
CA CYS A 777 36.93 23.09 11.59
C CYS A 777 37.02 22.45 10.20
N SER A 778 37.86 22.99 9.33
CA SER A 778 37.93 22.53 7.93
C SER A 778 39.35 22.31 7.40
N ASN A 779 39.45 21.56 6.29
CA ASN A 779 40.60 21.67 5.39
C ASN A 779 40.55 23.00 4.62
N HIS A 780 41.51 23.23 3.71
CA HIS A 780 41.60 24.43 2.89
C HIS A 780 42.14 24.03 1.52
N GLN A 781 41.41 24.26 0.42
CA GLN A 781 41.91 23.96 -0.92
C GLN A 781 42.11 25.21 -1.77
N THR A 782 41.19 26.18 -1.68
CA THR A 782 41.21 27.40 -2.49
C THR A 782 40.88 28.63 -1.67
N ALA A 783 41.31 29.82 -2.11
CA ALA A 783 41.11 31.05 -1.33
C ALA A 783 39.64 31.46 -1.19
N VAL A 784 38.83 31.22 -2.23
CA VAL A 784 37.43 31.67 -2.29
C VAL A 784 36.53 30.97 -1.26
N GLU A 785 37.00 29.85 -0.68
CA GLU A 785 36.28 29.03 0.29
C GLU A 785 35.80 29.78 1.52
N SER A 786 36.68 30.52 2.19
CA SER A 786 36.35 31.17 3.47
C SER A 786 35.18 32.14 3.31
N MET A 787 35.18 32.92 2.23
CA MET A 787 34.13 33.89 1.94
C MET A 787 32.81 33.22 1.57
N LEU A 788 32.84 32.26 0.65
CA LEU A 788 31.62 31.57 0.20
C LEU A 788 31.02 30.71 1.31
N LEU A 789 31.86 30.07 2.12
CA LEU A 789 31.41 29.37 3.32
C LEU A 789 30.72 30.36 4.25
N THR A 790 31.35 31.49 4.60
CA THR A 790 30.75 32.48 5.52
C THR A 790 29.35 32.87 5.08
N ASP A 791 29.15 33.22 3.81
CA ASP A 791 27.82 33.57 3.32
C ASP A 791 26.83 32.41 3.33
N MET A 792 27.19 31.24 2.80
CA MET A 792 26.29 30.08 2.80
C MET A 792 25.92 29.66 4.22
N PHE A 793 26.88 29.76 5.13
CA PHE A 793 26.73 29.39 6.51
C PHE A 793 25.80 30.35 7.26
N VAL A 794 25.97 31.66 7.08
CA VAL A 794 25.08 32.68 7.63
C VAL A 794 23.65 32.48 7.10
N ARG A 795 23.50 32.21 5.80
CA ARG A 795 22.21 31.93 5.16
C ARG A 795 21.54 30.66 5.68
N TRP A 796 22.31 29.62 5.98
CA TRP A 796 21.78 28.37 6.52
C TRP A 796 21.44 28.46 8.01
N SER A 797 22.34 29.01 8.82
CA SER A 797 22.23 29.00 10.30
C SER A 797 21.47 30.17 10.90
N GLY A 798 21.33 31.26 10.14
CA GLY A 798 20.78 32.53 10.59
C GLY A 798 21.68 33.33 11.54
N LEU A 799 22.90 32.87 11.84
CA LEU A 799 23.83 33.53 12.74
C LEU A 799 25.04 34.09 11.99
N PRO A 800 25.62 35.23 12.46
CA PRO A 800 26.90 35.70 11.94
C PRO A 800 28.00 34.66 12.15
N MET A 801 29.04 34.74 11.31
CA MET A 801 30.21 33.89 11.40
C MET A 801 31.47 34.73 11.24
N THR A 802 32.50 34.41 12.01
CA THR A 802 33.82 35.01 11.95
C THR A 802 34.82 33.95 11.55
N THR A 803 35.62 34.25 10.53
CA THR A 803 36.64 33.35 10.00
C THR A 803 38.03 33.78 10.42
N VAL A 804 38.82 32.84 10.95
CA VAL A 804 40.23 33.04 11.28
C VAL A 804 41.06 32.98 10.00
N THR A 805 41.84 34.03 9.77
CA THR A 805 42.67 34.20 8.56
C THR A 805 44.03 34.74 8.96
N ARG A 806 45.08 34.45 8.17
CA ARG A 806 46.42 34.99 8.41
C ARG A 806 46.48 36.51 8.23
N THR A 807 47.31 37.19 9.02
CA THR A 807 47.56 38.65 8.93
C THR A 807 48.02 39.12 7.56
N GLU A 808 48.76 38.27 6.85
CA GLU A 808 49.29 38.51 5.51
C GLU A 808 48.17 38.62 4.46
N HIS A 809 46.99 38.09 4.75
CA HIS A 809 45.82 38.22 3.89
C HIS A 809 45.20 39.63 3.91
N ALA A 810 45.54 40.49 4.88
CA ALA A 810 45.01 41.85 4.94
C ALA A 810 45.45 42.71 3.73
N ALA A 811 46.63 42.45 3.16
CA ALA A 811 47.14 43.14 1.97
C ALA A 811 46.69 42.50 0.64
N SER A 812 46.00 41.36 0.69
CA SER A 812 45.53 40.63 -0.50
C SER A 812 44.21 41.15 -1.06
N TRP A 813 43.84 40.68 -2.25
CA TRP A 813 42.52 40.90 -2.85
C TRP A 813 41.36 40.49 -1.92
N MET A 814 41.53 39.45 -1.10
CA MET A 814 40.52 38.98 -0.16
C MET A 814 40.34 39.95 1.02
N GLY A 815 41.45 40.52 1.51
CA GLY A 815 41.43 41.57 2.53
C GLY A 815 40.70 42.82 2.03
N ARG A 816 40.97 43.21 0.78
CA ARG A 816 40.29 44.33 0.11
C ARG A 816 38.80 44.09 -0.09
N LEU A 817 38.42 42.88 -0.51
CA LEU A 817 37.02 42.51 -0.64
C LEU A 817 36.30 42.54 0.71
N THR A 818 36.93 42.00 1.77
CA THR A 818 36.38 42.04 3.13
C THR A 818 36.20 43.48 3.64
N ASP A 819 37.14 44.36 3.33
CA ASP A 819 37.04 45.80 3.62
C ASP A 819 35.88 46.47 2.86
N PHE A 820 35.62 46.11 1.60
CA PHE A 820 34.42 46.56 0.88
C PHE A 820 33.13 46.12 1.57
N LEU A 821 33.06 44.87 2.05
CA LEU A 821 31.90 44.38 2.81
C LEU A 821 31.73 45.16 4.12
N TRP A 822 32.82 45.42 4.83
CA TRP A 822 32.78 46.13 6.10
C TRP A 822 32.37 47.59 5.95
N ARG A 823 32.86 48.27 4.90
CA ARG A 823 32.58 49.70 4.63
C ARG A 823 31.27 49.96 3.89
N GLN A 824 30.50 48.94 3.58
CA GLN A 824 29.24 49.10 2.86
C GLN A 824 28.22 49.94 3.68
N PRO A 825 27.65 51.01 3.09
CA PRO A 825 26.55 51.74 3.72
C PRO A 825 25.32 50.84 3.95
N GLY A 826 24.77 50.85 5.16
CA GLY A 826 23.57 50.06 5.50
C GLY A 826 23.82 48.57 5.76
N ARG A 827 25.06 48.16 6.07
CA ARG A 827 25.41 46.77 6.39
C ARG A 827 24.51 46.16 7.47
N SER A 828 24.08 44.91 7.25
CA SER A 828 23.24 44.13 8.16
C SER A 828 24.04 43.32 9.19
N VAL A 829 25.33 43.06 8.91
CA VAL A 829 26.18 42.21 9.75
C VAL A 829 26.80 43.00 10.89
N ALA A 830 26.52 42.57 12.12
CA ALA A 830 26.93 43.25 13.36
C ALA A 830 28.31 42.81 13.91
N VAL A 831 28.96 41.82 13.29
CA VAL A 831 30.24 41.26 13.73
C VAL A 831 31.26 41.30 12.59
N ASN A 832 32.53 41.56 12.92
CA ASN A 832 33.60 41.49 11.93
C ASN A 832 33.72 40.04 11.39
N PRO A 833 33.56 39.82 10.08
CA PRO A 833 33.63 38.48 9.50
C PRO A 833 35.04 37.87 9.53
N GLN A 834 36.07 38.64 9.90
CA GLN A 834 37.46 38.20 9.85
C GLN A 834 38.23 38.51 11.15
N LEU A 835 38.93 37.52 11.68
CA LEU A 835 39.96 37.69 12.71
C LEU A 835 41.33 37.36 12.12
N LEU A 836 42.28 38.28 12.30
CA LEU A 836 43.64 38.16 11.76
C LEU A 836 44.56 37.45 12.76
N PHE A 837 45.29 36.44 12.29
CA PHE A 837 46.22 35.63 13.06
C PHE A 837 47.66 35.78 12.55
N ALA A 838 48.59 36.12 13.44
CA ALA A 838 50.02 36.24 13.14
C ALA A 838 50.76 34.94 13.52
N ARG A 839 51.23 34.18 12.52
CA ARG A 839 51.90 32.88 12.69
C ARG A 839 53.19 32.94 13.51
N GLU A 840 53.92 34.07 13.44
CA GLU A 840 55.24 34.25 14.06
C GLU A 840 55.19 34.28 15.60
N ARG A 841 54.00 34.26 16.21
CA ARG A 841 53.78 34.30 17.67
C ARG A 841 52.74 33.27 18.10
N PRO A 842 53.14 32.15 18.73
CA PRO A 842 52.21 31.14 19.25
C PRO A 842 51.16 31.71 20.23
N GLU A 843 51.54 32.71 21.04
CA GLU A 843 50.65 33.44 21.95
C GLU A 843 49.53 34.21 21.23
N ALA A 844 49.72 34.60 19.97
CA ALA A 844 48.72 35.35 19.20
C ALA A 844 47.45 34.52 18.94
N PHE A 845 47.52 33.19 19.02
CA PHE A 845 46.34 32.33 18.89
C PHE A 845 45.47 32.41 20.14
N LEU A 846 46.08 32.46 21.33
CA LEU A 846 45.37 32.63 22.60
C LEU A 846 44.71 34.01 22.69
N ASP A 847 45.40 35.06 22.25
CA ASP A 847 44.84 36.41 22.16
C ASP A 847 43.62 36.45 21.22
N LEU A 848 43.69 35.74 20.08
CA LEU A 848 42.59 35.64 19.13
C LEU A 848 41.38 34.92 19.74
N MET A 849 41.59 33.82 20.45
CA MET A 849 40.51 33.10 21.13
C MET A 849 39.88 33.95 22.24
N ALA A 850 40.68 34.70 23.00
CA ALA A 850 40.17 35.63 24.01
C ALA A 850 39.35 36.77 23.38
N ALA A 851 39.82 37.33 22.26
CA ALA A 851 39.09 38.35 21.51
C ALA A 851 37.77 37.82 20.95
N TYR A 852 37.76 36.59 20.41
CA TYR A 852 36.55 35.93 19.96
C TYR A 852 35.59 35.66 21.13
N SER A 853 36.06 35.15 22.27
CA SER A 853 35.24 34.91 23.46
C SER A 853 34.54 36.19 23.93
N ALA A 854 35.27 37.31 24.00
CA ALA A 854 34.69 38.62 24.33
C ALA A 854 33.66 39.09 23.28
N ALA A 855 33.94 38.92 21.99
CA ALA A 855 33.02 39.30 20.92
C ALA A 855 31.76 38.41 20.90
N GLN A 856 31.90 37.11 21.18
CA GLN A 856 30.82 36.13 21.20
C GLN A 856 29.86 36.39 22.38
N ALA A 857 30.39 36.83 23.52
CA ALA A 857 29.59 37.28 24.66
C ALA A 857 28.75 38.53 24.34
N ALA A 858 29.24 39.42 23.46
CA ALA A 858 28.50 40.62 23.03
C ALA A 858 27.45 40.30 21.96
N THR A 859 27.82 39.51 20.96
CA THR A 859 26.95 39.11 19.85
C THR A 859 27.17 37.63 19.55
N PRO A 860 26.18 36.74 19.76
CA PRO A 860 26.34 35.32 19.46
C PRO A 860 26.66 35.09 17.97
N HIS A 861 27.83 34.51 17.68
CA HIS A 861 28.28 34.22 16.31
C HIS A 861 29.24 33.03 16.29
N SER A 862 29.30 32.33 15.16
CA SER A 862 30.13 31.13 15.01
C SER A 862 31.56 31.46 14.61
N LEU A 863 32.49 30.54 14.89
CA LEU A 863 33.90 30.66 14.52
C LEU A 863 34.23 29.65 13.42
N HIS A 864 34.92 30.06 12.37
CA HIS A 864 35.47 29.15 11.35
C HIS A 864 36.99 29.24 11.33
N LEU A 865 37.65 28.09 11.24
CA LEU A 865 39.09 28.02 11.02
C LEU A 865 39.48 26.85 10.10
N HIS A 866 40.48 27.11 9.26
CA HIS A 866 41.21 26.08 8.54
C HIS A 866 42.27 25.48 9.47
N VAL A 867 42.14 24.19 9.81
CA VAL A 867 42.87 23.63 10.98
C VAL A 867 44.38 23.48 10.81
N GLU A 868 44.87 23.37 9.57
CA GLU A 868 46.31 23.36 9.27
C GLU A 868 46.88 24.77 9.06
N GLY A 869 46.03 25.78 8.87
CA GLY A 869 46.44 27.16 8.57
C GLY A 869 47.05 27.38 7.17
N GLU A 870 47.26 26.33 6.38
CA GLU A 870 47.83 26.36 5.02
C GLU A 870 46.88 25.70 4.00
N GLN A 871 46.99 26.11 2.72
CA GLN A 871 46.22 25.51 1.63
C GLN A 871 46.82 24.17 1.19
N ALA A 872 45.94 23.22 0.89
CA ALA A 872 46.32 21.98 0.23
C ALA A 872 46.85 22.24 -1.17
N THR A 873 47.80 21.43 -1.61
CA THR A 873 48.37 21.49 -2.97
C THR A 873 47.73 20.48 -3.93
N SER A 874 47.02 19.47 -3.41
CA SER A 874 46.30 18.47 -4.19
C SER A 874 45.09 17.92 -3.43
N SER A 875 44.13 17.33 -4.15
CA SER A 875 42.98 16.62 -3.55
C SER A 875 43.37 15.40 -2.71
N ARG A 876 44.61 14.90 -2.83
CA ARG A 876 45.12 13.78 -2.02
C ARG A 876 45.61 14.21 -0.64
N GLN A 877 45.84 15.50 -0.44
CA GLN A 877 46.36 16.01 0.83
C GLN A 877 45.26 15.96 1.91
N ARG A 878 45.49 15.14 2.94
CA ARG A 878 44.61 15.01 4.10
C ARG A 878 45.08 15.94 5.22
N VAL A 879 44.14 16.33 6.09
CA VAL A 879 44.45 17.04 7.33
C VAL A 879 45.24 16.09 8.23
N GLN A 880 46.36 16.53 8.79
CA GLN A 880 47.19 15.71 9.66
C GLN A 880 47.03 16.07 11.13
N ARG A 881 46.84 17.35 11.44
CA ARG A 881 46.78 17.86 12.82
C ARG A 881 45.91 19.10 12.95
N MET A 882 45.54 19.40 14.19
CA MET A 882 44.95 20.66 14.58
C MET A 882 45.40 21.05 15.99
N SER A 883 45.32 22.35 16.32
CA SER A 883 45.63 22.82 17.67
C SER A 883 44.58 22.35 18.68
N ALA A 884 45.03 21.73 19.77
CA ALA A 884 44.16 21.34 20.88
C ALA A 884 43.49 22.53 21.59
N VAL A 885 44.04 23.75 21.45
CA VAL A 885 43.48 24.98 22.01
C VAL A 885 42.07 25.26 21.46
N VAL A 886 41.77 24.83 20.24
CA VAL A 886 40.43 24.95 19.64
C VAL A 886 39.41 24.10 20.41
N ILE A 887 39.84 22.94 20.92
CA ILE A 887 39.00 22.10 21.80
C ILE A 887 38.75 22.83 23.11
N ASP A 888 39.78 23.44 23.70
CA ASP A 888 39.61 24.19 24.95
C ASP A 888 38.63 25.36 24.79
N LEU A 889 38.73 26.13 23.70
CA LEU A 889 37.75 27.19 23.39
C LEU A 889 36.33 26.62 23.24
N ALA A 890 36.17 25.56 22.45
CA ALA A 890 34.86 24.94 22.23
C ALA A 890 34.24 24.45 23.55
N LEU A 891 35.04 23.90 24.45
CA LEU A 891 34.59 23.45 25.76
C LEU A 891 34.31 24.61 26.72
N GLU A 892 35.12 25.65 26.72
CA GLU A 892 34.93 26.86 27.54
C GLU A 892 33.62 27.55 27.18
N LEU A 893 33.37 27.75 25.89
CA LEU A 893 32.18 28.43 25.38
C LEU A 893 30.98 27.50 25.16
N GLN A 894 31.12 26.20 25.47
CA GLN A 894 30.08 25.18 25.29
C GLN A 894 29.57 25.09 23.84
N LEU A 895 30.47 25.24 22.88
CA LEU A 895 30.18 25.25 21.44
C LEU A 895 30.45 23.87 20.82
N PRO A 896 29.48 23.28 20.09
CA PRO A 896 29.74 22.11 19.26
C PRO A 896 30.82 22.39 18.20
N ILE A 897 31.57 21.35 17.82
CA ILE A 897 32.50 21.42 16.69
C ILE A 897 31.85 20.79 15.46
N LEU A 898 31.86 21.51 14.34
CA LEU A 898 31.40 21.04 13.04
C LEU A 898 32.61 20.73 12.13
N PRO A 899 32.89 19.45 11.86
CA PRO A 899 33.84 19.05 10.82
C PRO A 899 33.29 19.48 9.45
N LEU A 900 34.10 20.18 8.66
CA LEU A 900 33.76 20.57 7.29
C LEU A 900 34.86 20.11 6.34
N ARG A 901 34.49 19.57 5.19
CA ARG A 901 35.43 19.30 4.11
C ARG A 901 35.04 20.03 2.83
N PHE A 902 36.00 20.75 2.27
CA PHE A 902 36.01 21.21 0.88
C PHE A 902 36.63 20.11 0.02
N SER A 903 35.91 19.69 -1.03
CA SER A 903 36.30 18.59 -1.90
C SER A 903 36.20 18.97 -3.37
N GLY A 904 37.13 18.47 -4.18
CA GLY A 904 37.10 18.52 -5.64
C GLY A 904 37.66 19.78 -6.28
N GLY A 905 38.21 20.71 -5.48
CA GLY A 905 38.72 21.99 -5.99
C GLY A 905 40.16 21.97 -6.48
N LEU A 906 40.89 20.87 -6.30
CA LEU A 906 42.29 20.73 -6.68
C LEU A 906 42.49 19.51 -7.59
N PRO A 907 43.58 19.46 -8.37
CA PRO A 907 43.93 18.28 -9.12
C PRO A 907 44.50 17.18 -8.22
N LEU A 908 44.61 15.96 -8.76
CA LEU A 908 45.27 14.84 -8.07
C LEU A 908 46.78 15.04 -7.91
N GLN A 909 47.40 15.77 -8.85
CA GLN A 909 48.81 16.12 -8.81
C GLN A 909 49.01 17.41 -8.00
N PRO A 910 50.03 17.49 -7.13
CA PRO A 910 50.32 18.73 -6.40
C PRO A 910 50.58 19.91 -7.33
N LEU A 911 49.92 21.03 -7.07
CA LEU A 911 50.19 22.31 -7.72
C LEU A 911 51.48 22.94 -7.19
N ALA A 912 52.20 23.64 -8.06
CA ALA A 912 53.40 24.42 -7.69
C ALA A 912 53.08 25.78 -7.07
N GLU A 913 51.84 26.25 -7.26
CA GLU A 913 51.31 27.49 -6.69
C GLU A 913 49.89 27.23 -6.19
N ILE A 914 49.52 27.90 -5.11
CA ILE A 914 48.15 27.85 -4.61
C ILE A 914 47.19 28.60 -5.55
N CYS A 915 45.90 28.30 -5.48
CA CYS A 915 44.89 28.90 -6.35
C CYS A 915 43.81 29.65 -5.58
N SER A 916 43.37 30.78 -6.15
CA SER A 916 42.28 31.57 -5.57
C SER A 916 40.91 30.92 -5.77
N PHE A 917 40.74 30.23 -6.90
CA PHE A 917 39.52 29.55 -7.31
C PHE A 917 39.81 28.05 -7.52
N PRO A 918 38.78 27.19 -7.62
CA PRO A 918 38.95 25.80 -7.99
C PRO A 918 39.75 25.64 -9.28
N PHE A 919 40.54 24.56 -9.35
CA PHE A 919 41.34 24.21 -10.52
C PHE A 919 40.51 24.24 -11.81
N ASP A 920 41.08 24.80 -12.88
CA ASP A 920 40.38 25.10 -14.15
C ASP A 920 39.08 25.91 -13.99
N PHE A 921 39.00 26.72 -12.94
CA PHE A 921 37.81 27.50 -12.55
C PHE A 921 36.55 26.63 -12.46
N GLY A 922 36.72 25.39 -11.98
CA GLY A 922 35.65 24.43 -11.74
C GLY A 922 34.79 24.77 -10.53
N ARG A 923 34.16 23.74 -9.95
CA ARG A 923 33.32 23.86 -8.75
C ARG A 923 33.86 22.98 -7.62
N GLN A 924 33.39 23.21 -6.40
CA GLN A 924 33.70 22.42 -5.20
C GLN A 924 32.45 21.98 -4.46
N ASP A 925 32.55 20.88 -3.71
CA ASP A 925 31.55 20.47 -2.72
C ASP A 925 31.98 20.87 -1.31
N TYR A 926 31.04 21.43 -0.55
CA TYR A 926 31.23 21.89 0.82
C TYR A 926 30.37 20.98 1.70
N THR A 927 30.99 20.01 2.35
CA THR A 927 30.26 19.00 3.13
C THR A 927 30.50 19.20 4.63
N VAL A 928 29.42 19.51 5.35
CA VAL A 928 29.38 19.57 6.82
C VAL A 928 29.10 18.18 7.37
N GLY A 929 30.02 17.66 8.18
CA GLY A 929 29.93 16.35 8.83
C GLY A 929 29.03 16.32 10.06
N ARG A 930 29.07 15.20 10.79
CA ARG A 930 28.35 15.04 12.06
C ARG A 930 28.88 16.05 13.10
N PRO A 931 28.02 16.77 13.82
CA PRO A 931 28.45 17.62 14.92
C PRO A 931 29.08 16.79 16.06
N LEU A 932 30.20 17.29 16.59
CA LEU A 932 30.87 16.76 17.79
C LEU A 932 30.48 17.64 18.98
N LEU A 933 29.77 17.05 19.94
CA LEU A 933 29.18 17.79 21.05
C LEU A 933 30.19 18.01 22.19
N PRO A 934 30.09 19.11 22.96
CA PRO A 934 30.99 19.38 24.07
C PRO A 934 31.09 18.24 25.10
N GLU A 935 30.00 17.51 25.38
CA GLU A 935 30.05 16.34 26.26
C GLU A 935 30.89 15.17 25.71
N GLU A 936 30.82 14.93 24.40
CA GLU A 936 31.61 13.89 23.73
C GLU A 936 33.09 14.23 23.84
N LEU A 937 33.46 15.49 23.54
CA LEU A 937 34.83 15.98 23.60
C LEU A 937 35.39 16.01 25.03
N ARG A 938 34.57 16.34 26.05
CA ARG A 938 34.98 16.33 27.47
C ARG A 938 35.35 14.95 27.99
N SER A 939 34.80 13.89 27.39
CA SER A 939 35.02 12.50 27.85
C SER A 939 36.43 11.97 27.56
N MET A 940 37.26 12.73 26.82
CA MET A 940 38.59 12.29 26.39
C MET A 940 39.67 13.38 26.58
N PRO A 941 40.97 12.99 26.60
CA PRO A 941 42.08 13.95 26.60
C PRO A 941 42.05 14.87 25.38
N ARG A 942 42.46 16.13 25.54
CA ARG A 942 42.41 17.17 24.49
C ARG A 942 43.10 16.76 23.17
N PRO A 943 44.30 16.13 23.19
CA PRO A 943 44.92 15.65 21.96
C PRO A 943 44.07 14.61 21.22
N LYS A 944 43.42 13.70 21.95
CA LYS A 944 42.52 12.69 21.34
C LYS A 944 41.23 13.32 20.79
N ALA A 945 40.70 14.34 21.45
CA ALA A 945 39.57 15.11 20.94
C ALA A 945 39.92 15.84 19.64
N ALA A 946 41.12 16.42 19.55
CA ALA A 946 41.64 17.04 18.32
C ALA A 946 41.82 15.99 17.20
N GLU A 947 42.39 14.82 17.51
CA GLU A 947 42.50 13.69 16.56
C GLU A 947 41.12 13.23 16.05
N LEU A 948 40.09 13.19 16.92
CA LEU A 948 38.73 12.86 16.53
C LEU A 948 38.15 13.85 15.51
N VAL A 949 38.36 15.16 15.72
CA VAL A 949 37.92 16.20 14.78
C VAL A 949 38.64 16.04 13.43
N VAL A 950 39.96 15.82 13.44
CA VAL A 950 40.74 15.58 12.21
C VAL A 950 40.26 14.31 11.49
N ALA A 951 40.03 13.23 12.23
CA ALA A 951 39.48 11.99 11.68
C ALA A 951 38.09 12.21 11.07
N ALA A 952 37.24 13.01 11.72
CA ALA A 952 35.91 13.34 11.21
C ALA A 952 35.96 14.17 9.92
N ILE A 953 36.88 15.14 9.79
CA ILE A 953 37.09 15.90 8.55
C ILE A 953 37.56 14.97 7.42
N ASN A 954 38.50 14.06 7.71
CA ASN A 954 39.07 13.14 6.71
C ASN A 954 38.15 11.97 6.34
N ALA A 955 37.18 11.63 7.19
CA ALA A 955 36.17 10.62 6.90
C ALA A 955 35.13 11.09 5.87
N ILE A 956 35.02 12.41 5.65
CA ILE A 956 34.22 12.99 4.58
C ILE A 956 34.99 12.82 3.26
N ASP A 957 34.33 12.26 2.24
CA ASP A 957 34.90 12.06 0.88
C ASP A 957 36.27 11.34 0.85
N VAL A 958 36.29 10.12 1.39
CA VAL A 958 37.49 9.24 1.50
C VAL A 958 38.20 9.00 0.14
N GLU A 959 37.49 9.10 -0.98
CA GLU A 959 38.03 8.95 -2.34
C GLU A 959 37.76 10.21 -3.18
N GLU A 960 38.16 11.37 -2.67
CA GLU A 960 38.04 12.65 -3.36
C GLU A 960 38.64 12.60 -4.79
N GLN A 961 37.82 13.00 -5.77
CA GLN A 961 38.24 13.22 -7.15
C GLN A 961 38.09 14.71 -7.49
N PRO A 962 39.01 15.30 -8.29
CA PRO A 962 38.85 16.64 -8.82
C PRO A 962 37.52 16.75 -9.58
N LEU A 963 36.78 17.83 -9.35
CA LEU A 963 35.61 18.13 -10.17
C LEU A 963 36.06 18.75 -11.50
N PRO A 964 35.41 18.38 -12.61
CA PRO A 964 35.81 18.91 -13.91
C PRO A 964 35.63 20.42 -13.97
N GLY A 965 36.60 21.10 -14.58
CA GLY A 965 36.49 22.52 -14.93
C GLY A 965 35.33 22.78 -15.90
N VAL A 966 34.84 24.01 -15.94
CA VAL A 966 33.79 24.39 -16.89
C VAL A 966 34.43 24.58 -18.28
N PRO A 967 34.00 23.83 -19.32
CA PRO A 967 34.61 23.89 -20.63
C PRO A 967 34.73 25.33 -21.17
N GLY A 968 35.94 25.70 -21.62
CA GLY A 968 36.22 27.02 -22.19
C GLY A 968 36.35 28.17 -21.19
N ARG A 969 36.07 27.96 -19.89
CA ARG A 969 36.13 29.02 -18.88
C ARG A 969 37.53 29.55 -18.68
N SER A 970 38.53 28.69 -18.48
CA SER A 970 39.93 29.11 -18.34
C SER A 970 40.42 29.94 -19.53
N ALA A 971 40.03 29.55 -20.76
CA ALA A 971 40.36 30.29 -21.98
C ALA A 971 39.66 31.66 -22.05
N ALA A 972 38.38 31.74 -21.65
CA ALA A 972 37.63 32.99 -21.59
C ALA A 972 38.23 33.96 -20.56
N LEU A 973 38.66 33.47 -19.39
CA LEU A 973 39.35 34.30 -18.40
C LEU A 973 40.69 34.81 -18.92
N ALA A 974 41.50 33.94 -19.54
CA ALA A 974 42.78 34.36 -20.11
C ALA A 974 42.60 35.43 -21.21
N ALA A 975 41.61 35.24 -22.09
CA ALA A 975 41.26 36.23 -23.11
C ALA A 975 40.81 37.56 -22.51
N PHE A 976 39.97 37.51 -21.46
CA PHE A 976 39.51 38.72 -20.76
C PHE A 976 40.67 39.47 -20.09
N CYS A 977 41.57 38.75 -19.41
CA CYS A 977 42.76 39.33 -18.79
C CYS A 977 43.63 40.02 -19.86
N ALA A 978 43.89 39.36 -20.98
CA ALA A 978 44.69 39.90 -22.07
C ALA A 978 44.05 41.14 -22.73
N GLN A 979 42.72 41.15 -22.89
CA GLN A 979 41.99 42.24 -23.52
C GLN A 979 41.90 43.49 -22.63
N HIS A 980 41.72 43.31 -21.31
CA HIS A 980 41.39 44.39 -20.39
C HIS A 980 42.51 44.75 -19.41
N GLY A 981 43.66 44.06 -19.46
CA GLY A 981 44.73 44.24 -18.47
C GLY A 981 44.31 43.87 -17.05
N ALA A 982 43.26 43.04 -16.92
CA ALA A 982 42.69 42.63 -15.65
C ALA A 982 43.47 41.46 -15.05
N THR A 983 43.47 41.37 -13.73
CA THR A 983 43.93 40.18 -12.98
C THR A 983 42.96 39.02 -13.16
N GLU A 984 43.46 37.81 -12.90
CA GLU A 984 42.68 36.57 -12.90
C GLU A 984 41.46 36.63 -11.97
N ILE A 985 41.59 37.33 -10.84
CA ILE A 985 40.52 37.53 -9.85
C ILE A 985 39.43 38.46 -10.38
N GLN A 986 39.83 39.61 -10.94
CA GLN A 986 38.88 40.55 -11.55
C GLN A 986 38.11 39.89 -12.71
N ALA A 987 38.82 39.16 -13.57
CA ALA A 987 38.21 38.41 -14.67
C ALA A 987 37.22 37.35 -14.16
N ALA A 988 37.61 36.57 -13.16
CA ALA A 988 36.77 35.54 -12.54
C ALA A 988 35.47 36.11 -11.94
N VAL A 989 35.55 37.27 -11.28
CA VAL A 989 34.39 37.94 -10.68
C VAL A 989 33.48 38.54 -11.75
N ILE A 990 34.03 39.29 -12.72
CA ILE A 990 33.24 39.93 -13.78
C ILE A 990 32.54 38.88 -14.65
N LEU A 991 33.25 37.83 -15.06
CA LEU A 991 32.68 36.78 -15.88
C LEU A 991 31.62 35.98 -15.11
N ALA A 992 31.80 35.77 -13.80
CA ALA A 992 30.75 35.17 -12.97
C ALA A 992 29.50 36.05 -12.91
N LEU A 993 29.63 37.36 -12.67
CA LEU A 993 28.49 38.29 -12.63
C LEU A 993 27.71 38.32 -13.97
N ARG A 994 28.42 38.20 -15.09
CA ARG A 994 27.81 38.12 -16.44
C ARG A 994 26.99 36.84 -16.67
N THR A 995 27.10 35.83 -15.81
CA THR A 995 26.29 34.60 -15.91
C THR A 995 24.90 34.75 -15.27
N LEU A 996 24.64 35.84 -14.53
CA LEU A 996 23.34 36.08 -13.91
C LEU A 996 22.28 36.36 -14.98
N ALA A 997 21.15 35.65 -14.90
CA ALA A 997 20.05 35.82 -15.84
C ALA A 997 19.34 37.19 -15.71
N ALA A 998 19.28 37.73 -14.49
CA ALA A 998 18.61 38.99 -14.17
C ALA A 998 19.42 39.80 -13.15
N PRO A 999 20.59 40.36 -13.52
CA PRO A 999 21.39 41.18 -12.63
C PRO A 999 20.64 42.45 -12.23
N SER A 1000 20.84 42.89 -10.99
CA SER A 1000 20.30 44.13 -10.44
C SER A 1000 20.79 45.39 -11.18
N ALA A 1001 20.15 46.53 -10.92
CA ALA A 1001 20.58 47.80 -11.52
C ALA A 1001 22.00 48.17 -11.10
N SER A 1002 22.33 47.96 -9.82
CA SER A 1002 23.67 48.19 -9.28
C SER A 1002 24.73 47.33 -9.97
N THR A 1003 24.46 46.03 -10.17
CA THR A 1003 25.36 45.11 -10.88
C THR A 1003 25.51 45.46 -12.35
N ARG A 1004 24.42 45.78 -13.05
CA ARG A 1004 24.49 46.22 -14.46
C ARG A 1004 25.38 47.44 -14.61
N SER A 1005 25.23 48.44 -13.74
CA SER A 1005 26.09 49.62 -13.78
C SER A 1005 27.57 49.29 -13.52
N ILE A 1006 27.89 48.38 -12.59
CA ILE A 1006 29.28 47.92 -12.39
C ILE A 1006 29.79 47.23 -13.64
N LEU A 1007 29.00 46.37 -14.28
CA LEU A 1007 29.41 45.67 -15.51
C LEU A 1007 29.60 46.62 -16.72
N ASP A 1008 28.84 47.71 -16.78
CA ASP A 1008 28.89 48.72 -17.85
C ASP A 1008 29.80 49.92 -17.54
N PHE A 1009 30.45 49.92 -16.36
CA PHE A 1009 31.29 51.02 -15.88
C PHE A 1009 32.37 51.49 -16.87
N PRO A 1010 33.06 50.62 -17.64
CA PRO A 1010 34.04 51.09 -18.64
C PRO A 1010 33.45 51.95 -19.75
N ALA A 1011 32.17 51.77 -20.08
CA ALA A 1011 31.49 52.50 -21.16
C ALA A 1011 30.71 53.72 -20.65
N HIS A 1012 30.12 53.63 -19.46
CA HIS A 1012 29.15 54.63 -18.97
C HIS A 1012 29.49 55.23 -17.60
N GLY A 1013 30.60 54.83 -16.97
CA GLY A 1013 30.94 55.22 -15.61
C GLY A 1013 29.83 54.84 -14.62
N SER A 1014 29.51 55.74 -13.69
CA SER A 1014 28.42 55.53 -12.71
C SER A 1014 27.05 56.02 -13.22
N ALA A 1015 26.88 56.23 -14.53
CA ALA A 1015 25.59 56.67 -15.08
C ALA A 1015 24.53 55.57 -14.89
N GLY A 1016 23.38 55.92 -14.32
CA GLY A 1016 22.22 55.02 -14.17
C GLY A 1016 22.01 54.40 -12.78
N VAL A 1017 22.89 54.61 -11.80
CA VAL A 1017 22.65 54.20 -10.40
C VAL A 1017 21.99 55.34 -9.63
N VAL A 1018 20.80 55.09 -9.07
CA VAL A 1018 20.10 56.02 -8.18
C VAL A 1018 20.26 55.51 -6.74
N ALA A 1019 21.23 56.06 -6.02
CA ALA A 1019 21.53 55.69 -4.63
C ALA A 1019 21.98 56.90 -3.81
N ALA A 1020 22.06 56.77 -2.49
CA ALA A 1020 22.55 57.84 -1.62
C ALA A 1020 24.04 58.17 -1.90
N PRO A 1021 24.53 59.39 -1.62
CA PRO A 1021 25.90 59.80 -1.95
C PRO A 1021 27.00 58.87 -1.43
N ALA A 1022 26.85 58.34 -0.20
CA ALA A 1022 27.79 57.39 0.38
C ALA A 1022 27.79 56.03 -0.33
N GLU A 1023 26.62 55.56 -0.77
CA GLU A 1023 26.45 54.32 -1.50
C GLU A 1023 26.99 54.43 -2.93
N LEU A 1024 26.78 55.57 -3.58
CA LEU A 1024 27.39 55.90 -4.89
C LEU A 1024 28.92 55.98 -4.83
N ALA A 1025 29.49 56.48 -3.73
CA ALA A 1025 30.94 56.56 -3.54
C ALA A 1025 31.53 55.16 -3.34
N TRP A 1026 30.91 54.34 -2.49
CA TRP A 1026 31.28 52.94 -2.28
C TRP A 1026 31.17 52.13 -3.58
N HIS A 1027 30.07 52.29 -4.33
CA HIS A 1027 29.83 51.63 -5.62
C HIS A 1027 30.91 51.96 -6.64
N ARG A 1028 31.32 53.23 -6.72
CA ARG A 1028 32.45 53.66 -7.56
C ARG A 1028 33.76 53.00 -7.18
N GLU A 1029 34.06 52.89 -5.89
CA GLU A 1029 35.29 52.26 -5.41
C GLU A 1029 35.34 50.79 -5.81
N VAL A 1030 34.22 50.08 -5.70
CA VAL A 1030 34.08 48.68 -6.14
C VAL A 1030 34.23 48.56 -7.66
N ALA A 1031 33.57 49.42 -8.44
CA ALA A 1031 33.68 49.42 -9.89
C ALA A 1031 35.11 49.71 -10.37
N GLN A 1032 35.79 50.66 -9.73
CA GLN A 1032 37.20 50.96 -9.98
C GLN A 1032 38.12 49.81 -9.60
N TRP A 1033 37.84 49.09 -8.51
CA TRP A 1033 38.61 47.90 -8.17
C TRP A 1033 38.41 46.78 -9.19
N LEU A 1034 37.20 46.56 -9.70
CA LEU A 1034 36.94 45.49 -10.67
C LEU A 1034 37.50 45.79 -12.06
N TRP A 1035 37.43 47.04 -12.52
CA TRP A 1035 37.84 47.43 -13.88
C TRP A 1035 39.17 48.19 -13.96
N GLY A 1036 39.75 48.58 -12.82
CA GLY A 1036 41.02 49.29 -12.77
C GLY A 1036 42.19 48.35 -13.06
N ALA A 1037 42.95 48.67 -14.10
CA ALA A 1037 44.24 48.03 -14.39
C ALA A 1037 45.38 48.82 -13.74
N ASP A 1038 45.42 48.85 -12.40
CA ASP A 1038 46.47 49.54 -11.63
C ASP A 1038 47.51 48.58 -11.05
N GLU A 1039 48.75 49.07 -10.86
CA GLU A 1039 49.83 48.28 -10.25
C GLU A 1039 49.47 47.74 -8.87
N ARG A 1040 48.54 48.40 -8.17
CA ARG A 1040 48.07 47.99 -6.85
C ARG A 1040 47.30 46.68 -6.94
N SER A 1041 46.39 46.52 -7.89
CA SER A 1041 45.61 45.28 -8.08
C SER A 1041 46.51 44.12 -8.51
N GLN A 1042 47.53 44.38 -9.32
CA GLN A 1042 48.54 43.37 -9.67
C GLN A 1042 49.40 42.98 -8.45
N ARG A 1043 49.84 43.95 -7.64
CA ARG A 1043 50.55 43.68 -6.38
C ARG A 1043 49.70 42.85 -5.43
N GLU A 1044 48.42 43.16 -5.26
CA GLU A 1044 47.47 42.40 -4.41
C GLU A 1044 47.32 40.94 -4.87
N ALA A 1045 47.31 40.69 -6.19
CA ALA A 1045 47.26 39.35 -6.77
C ALA A 1045 48.59 38.57 -6.62
N ASP A 1046 49.72 39.25 -6.84
CA ASP A 1046 51.05 38.64 -6.74
C ASP A 1046 51.47 38.40 -5.28
N GLU A 1047 51.08 39.28 -4.35
CA GLU A 1047 51.31 39.12 -2.92
C GLU A 1047 50.59 37.88 -2.39
N TRP A 1048 49.38 37.58 -2.87
CA TRP A 1048 48.66 36.34 -2.56
C TRP A 1048 49.43 35.09 -3.00
N LYS A 1049 49.93 35.08 -4.25
CA LYS A 1049 50.73 33.96 -4.78
C LYS A 1049 52.07 33.78 -4.02
N ARG A 1050 52.63 34.87 -3.48
CA ARG A 1050 53.88 34.88 -2.71
C ARG A 1050 53.72 34.46 -1.24
N THR A 1051 52.71 34.99 -0.53
CA THR A 1051 52.50 34.75 0.92
C THR A 1051 52.04 33.35 1.27
N ALA A 1052 51.64 32.56 0.28
CA ALA A 1052 51.29 31.16 0.44
C ALA A 1052 52.42 30.17 0.17
N ARG A 1053 53.60 30.64 -0.26
CA ARG A 1053 54.83 29.83 -0.40
C ARG A 1053 55.64 29.73 0.91
N MET A 1054 55.23 30.45 1.97
CA MET A 1054 55.84 30.47 3.31
C MET A 1054 54.78 30.31 4.40
#